data_AF-A0A8C3MGG3-F1
#
_entry.id   AF-A0A8C3MGG3-F1
#
_cell.length_a   1.000
_cell.length_b   1.000
_cell.length_c   1.000
_cell.angle_alpha   90.00
_cell.angle_beta   90.00
_cell.angle_gamma   90.00
#
_symmetry.space_group_name_H-M   'P 1'
#
loop_
_entity.id
_entity.type
_entity.pdbx_description
1 polymer ?
#
loop_
_entity_poly.entity_id
_entity_poly.type
_entity_poly.pdbx_seq_one_letter_code
_entity_poly.pdbx_strand_id
1 'polypeptide(L)'
;MFHRPNAVCSPKTRASISSLVITQSFRRCKEAQEAHPSSSHGQSRRGAPASLGGNGGWLSSGGGRPGNGAGSPEEGNQYRPGERRSGAGPLPGLCGGTSLPSPPSLPQSGGASPFRPPPGERQRRSRFMALTMVALCWKLSICFLFYQVVSGRARREGHYVAAVYEHESILSPAPAVLVERRAALELMGRNLDIYEQQVQAAARQGAQIIVFPEDGIHGFNFTRSSIYPYLDFIPHSHSGKWNPCREPYLYNDTEVVQRLSCMALQNKIFLVANLGSKQPCERWEPQCPPDGRFQFNTNVALGADGALLATYRKHNLYFESAFDTPAQPDHAFFDTPFAGRFGMFTCFDILFYEPAVSLIRQYNLKQIVYPTAWMNQLPLLSAVEFQQAFSTAFNVNILAANIHHPTLGMTGSGIYTPVKSFIYHNMESYGGKLIVAEIPVITADYKTNLESNERFRENLHDSCRTSTSTSLDDEVCFKEQEETPGRISEKRKGKEQSPPSFYAEMMYDNFTFVPLWGEKGELQVCANSLCCYLNYQKALLTDELYALGVFDGLHTVHGTYYVQACALVKCGGLSFSTCGQEVTDATALIDFQLWGNMSTPYIFPLLLTSGITLDFADHMGWKNNHYFLSKNRTSAGLLTAALYGRWYEKD
;
A
#
# COMPACT_ATOMS: atom_id res chain seq x y z
N MET A 1 3.02 -52.92 -45.41
CA MET A 1 4.27 -52.14 -45.55
C MET A 1 3.92 -50.81 -46.22
N PHE A 2 4.37 -49.71 -45.60
CA PHE A 2 4.49 -48.30 -46.04
C PHE A 2 4.07 -47.95 -47.49
N HIS A 3 3.40 -46.85 -47.84
CA HIS A 3 3.32 -45.49 -47.28
C HIS A 3 2.04 -44.78 -47.79
N ARG A 4 1.60 -43.74 -47.07
CA ARG A 4 0.46 -42.84 -47.37
C ARG A 4 0.61 -42.04 -48.67
N PRO A 5 -0.52 -41.53 -49.21
CA PRO A 5 -0.56 -40.21 -49.84
C PRO A 5 -1.51 -39.22 -49.14
N ASN A 6 -1.25 -37.94 -49.40
CA ASN A 6 -1.96 -36.74 -48.96
C ASN A 6 -3.39 -36.63 -49.52
N ALA A 7 -4.29 -35.97 -48.77
CA ALA A 7 -5.33 -35.12 -49.34
C ALA A 7 -5.86 -34.09 -48.31
N VAL A 8 -6.25 -32.95 -48.86
CA VAL A 8 -6.59 -31.64 -48.26
C VAL A 8 -8.09 -31.52 -47.99
N CYS A 9 -8.51 -30.79 -46.93
CA CYS A 9 -9.56 -29.73 -46.93
C CYS A 9 -9.90 -29.21 -45.50
N SER A 10 -10.10 -27.89 -45.42
CA SER A 10 -10.40 -27.03 -44.24
C SER A 10 -11.93 -26.99 -43.92
N PRO A 11 -12.47 -26.14 -43.02
CA PRO A 11 -12.24 -25.91 -41.59
C PRO A 11 -13.52 -26.15 -40.74
N LYS A 12 -13.42 -26.65 -39.51
CA LYS A 12 -14.50 -26.49 -38.49
C LYS A 12 -13.96 -26.37 -37.07
N THR A 13 -14.46 -25.34 -36.38
CA THR A 13 -14.63 -25.19 -34.91
C THR A 13 -13.38 -25.26 -34.03
N ARG A 14 -12.89 -24.08 -33.63
CA ARG A 14 -12.02 -23.89 -32.46
C ARG A 14 -12.90 -23.71 -31.23
N ALA A 15 -13.09 -24.77 -30.46
CA ALA A 15 -13.61 -24.70 -29.09
C ALA A 15 -12.44 -24.45 -28.13
N SER A 16 -12.67 -23.53 -27.20
CA SER A 16 -11.72 -23.03 -26.20
C SER A 16 -11.25 -24.17 -25.27
N ILE A 17 -9.95 -24.43 -25.28
CA ILE A 17 -9.23 -25.14 -24.21
C ILE A 17 -8.27 -24.12 -23.63
N SER A 18 -8.71 -23.37 -22.62
CA SER A 18 -7.82 -22.47 -21.87
C SER A 18 -8.08 -22.41 -20.36
N SER A 19 -9.19 -22.96 -19.85
CA SER A 19 -9.46 -22.90 -18.39
C SER A 19 -8.93 -24.07 -17.56
N LEU A 20 -8.37 -25.13 -18.17
CA LEU A 20 -7.93 -26.33 -17.43
C LEU A 20 -6.42 -26.36 -17.12
N VAL A 21 -5.61 -25.52 -17.76
CA VAL A 21 -4.15 -25.51 -17.61
C VAL A 21 -3.69 -24.56 -16.48
N ILE A 22 -4.54 -23.60 -16.11
CA ILE A 22 -4.24 -22.59 -15.08
C ILE A 22 -4.33 -23.22 -13.68
N THR A 23 -5.30 -24.11 -13.43
CA THR A 23 -5.46 -24.80 -12.13
C THR A 23 -4.41 -25.88 -11.86
N GLN A 24 -3.84 -26.51 -12.89
CA GLN A 24 -2.83 -27.57 -12.69
C GLN A 24 -1.41 -27.02 -12.43
N SER A 25 -1.10 -25.82 -12.93
CA SER A 25 0.23 -25.20 -12.71
C SER A 25 0.41 -24.75 -11.25
N PHE A 26 -0.67 -24.33 -10.59
CA PHE A 26 -0.65 -23.97 -9.16
C PHE A 26 -0.63 -25.17 -8.21
N ARG A 27 -1.23 -26.31 -8.58
CA ARG A 27 -1.09 -27.56 -7.77
C ARG A 27 0.36 -28.04 -7.71
N ARG A 28 1.09 -27.97 -8.83
CA ARG A 28 2.48 -28.47 -8.90
C ARG A 28 3.51 -27.60 -8.20
N CYS A 29 3.30 -26.29 -8.10
CA CYS A 29 4.17 -25.43 -7.28
C CYS A 29 3.86 -25.55 -5.77
N LYS A 30 2.61 -25.86 -5.40
CA LYS A 30 2.19 -25.97 -3.99
C LYS A 30 2.59 -27.31 -3.34
N GLU A 31 2.53 -28.42 -4.08
CA GLU A 31 2.96 -29.74 -3.56
C GLU A 31 4.48 -29.86 -3.32
N ALA A 32 5.30 -29.00 -3.94
CA ALA A 32 6.76 -29.01 -3.72
C ALA A 32 7.20 -28.32 -2.41
N GLN A 33 6.31 -27.57 -1.75
CA GLN A 33 6.62 -26.84 -0.50
C GLN A 33 6.06 -27.50 0.76
N GLU A 34 5.15 -28.48 0.65
CA GLU A 34 4.54 -29.16 1.82
C GLU A 34 5.25 -30.46 2.24
N ALA A 35 6.34 -30.86 1.59
CA ALA A 35 7.05 -32.10 1.94
C ALA A 35 8.10 -31.88 3.05
N HIS A 36 7.68 -31.97 4.32
CA HIS A 36 8.56 -32.38 5.42
C HIS A 36 7.98 -33.62 6.14
N PRO A 37 8.83 -34.57 6.58
CA PRO A 37 8.37 -35.90 6.98
C PRO A 37 7.91 -35.91 8.45
N SER A 38 6.64 -36.21 8.69
CA SER A 38 6.15 -36.57 10.02
C SER A 38 6.42 -38.05 10.30
N SER A 39 7.35 -38.32 11.21
CA SER A 39 7.56 -39.62 11.84
C SER A 39 6.32 -40.03 12.64
N SER A 40 5.73 -41.17 12.30
CA SER A 40 4.70 -41.84 13.09
C SER A 40 5.36 -42.69 14.18
N HIS A 41 4.91 -42.58 15.44
CA HIS A 41 4.91 -43.73 16.35
C HIS A 41 3.95 -43.53 17.52
N GLY A 42 2.93 -44.38 17.56
CA GLY A 42 2.06 -44.60 18.71
C GLY A 42 2.14 -46.07 19.15
N GLN A 43 2.65 -46.25 20.37
CA GLN A 43 2.37 -47.29 21.38
C GLN A 43 2.64 -48.79 21.08
N SER A 44 3.53 -49.40 21.88
CA SER A 44 3.10 -50.43 22.85
C SER A 44 4.15 -50.70 23.95
N ARG A 45 3.62 -51.15 25.08
CA ARG A 45 4.12 -51.29 26.45
C ARG A 45 5.15 -52.42 26.71
N ARG A 46 5.85 -52.22 27.84
CA ARG A 46 6.36 -53.16 28.89
C ARG A 46 7.76 -53.76 28.73
N GLY A 47 8.56 -53.53 29.78
CA GLY A 47 9.62 -54.47 30.23
C GLY A 47 10.91 -53.80 30.71
N ALA A 48 10.96 -53.37 31.97
CA ALA A 48 12.22 -53.31 32.74
C ALA A 48 12.61 -54.76 33.16
N PRO A 49 13.82 -55.07 33.70
CA PRO A 49 14.77 -54.16 34.37
C PRO A 49 16.29 -54.46 34.19
N ALA A 50 17.10 -53.60 34.84
CA ALA A 50 18.43 -53.87 35.46
C ALA A 50 19.64 -54.11 34.51
N SER A 51 20.89 -53.76 34.81
CA SER A 51 21.59 -53.02 35.87
C SER A 51 23.09 -52.96 35.48
N LEU A 52 23.88 -52.15 36.21
CA LEU A 52 25.37 -52.13 36.28
C LEU A 52 26.07 -51.54 35.03
N GLY A 53 27.03 -50.61 35.11
CA GLY A 53 27.94 -50.19 36.18
C GLY A 53 29.34 -50.08 35.55
N GLY A 54 30.13 -49.06 35.89
CA GLY A 54 31.59 -49.10 35.67
C GLY A 54 32.26 -47.85 35.12
N ASN A 55 32.98 -47.18 36.02
CA ASN A 55 33.98 -46.13 35.83
C ASN A 55 35.09 -46.47 34.81
N GLY A 56 35.77 -45.40 34.35
CA GLY A 56 37.19 -45.51 34.00
C GLY A 56 37.70 -44.33 33.16
N GLY A 57 38.35 -43.35 33.81
CA GLY A 57 39.19 -42.37 33.11
C GLY A 57 40.63 -42.86 32.94
N TRP A 58 41.39 -42.20 32.07
CA TRP A 58 42.72 -41.59 32.31
C TRP A 58 43.54 -41.39 31.00
N LEU A 59 44.10 -40.18 30.89
CA LEU A 59 45.42 -39.75 30.38
C LEU A 59 45.94 -40.05 28.95
N SER A 60 46.16 -38.93 28.24
CA SER A 60 47.46 -38.35 27.79
C SER A 60 48.36 -39.00 26.74
N SER A 61 49.07 -38.08 26.04
CA SER A 61 50.23 -38.18 25.13
C SER A 61 49.91 -38.54 23.67
N GLY A 62 50.52 -37.98 22.62
CA GLY A 62 51.65 -37.08 22.45
C GLY A 62 52.25 -37.29 21.04
N GLY A 63 52.82 -36.24 20.43
CA GLY A 63 53.64 -36.29 19.20
C GLY A 63 52.86 -36.33 17.87
N GLY A 64 53.30 -35.75 16.77
CA GLY A 64 54.50 -34.99 16.41
C GLY A 64 54.41 -34.66 14.91
N ARG A 65 54.91 -33.48 14.51
CA ARG A 65 55.33 -33.15 13.12
C ARG A 65 56.72 -33.77 12.86
N PRO A 66 57.16 -34.05 11.62
CA PRO A 66 57.65 -33.06 10.62
C PRO A 66 57.31 -33.46 9.16
N GLY A 67 57.57 -32.75 8.05
CA GLY A 67 58.26 -31.50 7.70
C GLY A 67 58.46 -31.44 6.16
N ASN A 68 58.66 -30.22 5.62
CA ASN A 68 59.37 -29.80 4.37
C ASN A 68 58.94 -30.37 3.00
N GLY A 69 59.04 -29.68 1.85
CA GLY A 69 59.59 -28.37 1.43
C GLY A 69 59.05 -28.03 0.01
N ALA A 70 58.94 -26.76 -0.38
CA ALA A 70 59.93 -25.97 -1.13
C ALA A 70 59.70 -25.95 -2.67
N GLY A 71 59.60 -24.75 -3.26
CA GLY A 71 59.54 -24.49 -4.70
C GLY A 71 59.16 -23.04 -5.04
N SER A 72 60.17 -22.22 -5.30
CA SER A 72 60.18 -20.74 -5.48
C SER A 72 59.58 -20.21 -6.81
N PRO A 73 59.40 -18.87 -6.95
CA PRO A 73 58.96 -18.19 -8.17
C PRO A 73 60.11 -17.48 -8.93
N GLU A 74 60.00 -17.36 -10.25
CA GLU A 74 60.81 -16.50 -11.14
C GLU A 74 59.86 -15.86 -12.17
N GLU A 75 59.73 -14.53 -12.20
CA GLU A 75 60.47 -13.53 -13.00
C GLU A 75 59.79 -13.18 -14.33
N GLY A 76 59.66 -11.87 -14.58
CA GLY A 76 59.07 -11.31 -15.79
C GLY A 76 58.75 -9.82 -15.64
N ASN A 77 59.78 -9.00 -15.48
CA ASN A 77 59.70 -7.54 -15.51
C ASN A 77 60.54 -7.08 -16.71
N GLN A 78 60.09 -6.12 -17.52
CA GLN A 78 60.96 -5.09 -18.16
C GLN A 78 60.19 -4.09 -19.06
N TYR A 79 60.46 -2.79 -18.78
CA TYR A 79 60.61 -1.63 -19.69
C TYR A 79 59.34 -0.99 -20.30
N ARG A 80 59.14 0.34 -20.36
CA ARG A 80 59.99 1.55 -20.16
C ARG A 80 59.07 2.79 -20.07
N PRO A 81 59.43 3.87 -19.35
CA PRO A 81 58.75 5.18 -19.41
C PRO A 81 59.42 6.14 -20.41
N GLY A 82 58.67 7.07 -20.99
CA GLY A 82 59.16 8.07 -21.96
C GLY A 82 58.49 9.43 -21.79
N GLU A 83 59.33 10.44 -21.56
CA GLU A 83 59.07 11.86 -21.30
C GLU A 83 58.59 12.67 -22.51
N ARG A 84 57.91 13.81 -22.25
CA ARG A 84 58.22 15.21 -22.68
C ARG A 84 57.11 16.13 -22.11
N ARG A 85 57.34 17.08 -21.19
CA ARG A 85 58.11 18.35 -21.22
C ARG A 85 57.79 19.29 -22.38
N SER A 86 57.18 20.44 -22.03
CA SER A 86 57.60 21.84 -22.28
C SER A 86 56.35 22.72 -22.06
N GLY A 87 56.33 23.86 -21.37
CA GLY A 87 57.26 24.86 -20.82
C GLY A 87 56.37 26.13 -20.66
N ALA A 88 56.61 27.18 -19.88
CA ALA A 88 57.67 27.71 -19.03
C ALA A 88 56.98 28.80 -18.15
N GLY A 89 57.21 28.90 -16.83
CA GLY A 89 58.25 29.72 -16.18
C GLY A 89 57.66 31.06 -15.64
N PRO A 90 58.32 31.83 -14.74
CA PRO A 90 59.31 31.51 -13.72
C PRO A 90 58.99 32.05 -12.29
N LEU A 91 59.87 31.66 -11.37
CA LEU A 91 60.07 31.92 -9.91
C LEU A 91 60.27 33.44 -9.51
N PRO A 92 60.68 33.78 -8.26
CA PRO A 92 60.07 33.55 -6.92
C PRO A 92 60.13 34.83 -6.03
N GLY A 93 59.58 34.81 -4.81
CA GLY A 93 59.90 35.87 -3.82
C GLY A 93 59.09 35.89 -2.52
N LEU A 94 59.56 35.10 -1.54
CA LEU A 94 59.66 35.38 -0.09
C LEU A 94 58.60 36.21 0.68
N CYS A 95 57.99 35.51 1.65
CA CYS A 95 57.75 35.85 3.07
C CYS A 95 57.53 37.30 3.53
N GLY A 96 56.47 37.51 4.31
CA GLY A 96 56.38 38.58 5.31
C GLY A 96 54.95 38.78 5.83
N GLY A 97 54.68 38.34 7.06
CA GLY A 97 53.35 38.37 7.67
C GLY A 97 52.98 39.66 8.40
N THR A 98 51.98 39.50 9.28
CA THR A 98 51.45 40.38 10.35
C THR A 98 50.30 41.34 10.03
N SER A 99 49.09 40.81 10.23
CA SER A 99 48.04 41.20 11.21
C SER A 99 47.74 42.67 11.56
N LEU A 100 46.42 42.98 11.48
CA LEU A 100 45.55 43.81 12.37
C LEU A 100 45.71 45.35 12.31
N PRO A 101 44.76 46.17 12.82
CA PRO A 101 43.32 45.97 13.15
C PRO A 101 42.39 47.11 12.66
N SER A 102 41.09 46.98 12.98
CA SER A 102 39.99 47.95 12.81
C SER A 102 40.00 49.10 13.87
N PRO A 103 38.98 49.99 13.90
CA PRO A 103 39.01 51.45 13.67
C PRO A 103 38.98 52.29 14.98
N PRO A 104 38.84 53.63 14.93
CA PRO A 104 37.54 54.17 15.37
C PRO A 104 37.10 55.57 14.82
N SER A 105 35.78 55.80 14.95
CA SER A 105 35.06 57.03 15.37
C SER A 105 35.15 58.38 14.61
N LEU A 106 33.99 58.79 14.06
CA LEU A 106 33.46 60.17 13.97
C LEU A 106 33.41 60.86 15.37
N PRO A 107 33.26 62.21 15.53
CA PRO A 107 32.47 63.14 14.71
C PRO A 107 33.02 64.59 14.59
N GLN A 108 32.35 65.46 13.81
CA GLN A 108 31.79 66.75 14.28
C GLN A 108 31.28 67.65 13.14
N SER A 109 30.28 68.44 13.52
CA SER A 109 29.41 69.34 12.78
C SER A 109 29.93 70.78 12.64
N GLY A 110 29.42 71.49 11.63
CA GLY A 110 29.41 72.96 11.51
C GLY A 110 30.05 73.43 10.21
N GLY A 111 29.56 74.38 9.43
CA GLY A 111 28.40 75.27 9.50
C GLY A 111 28.49 76.22 8.28
N ALA A 112 27.35 76.49 7.65
CA ALA A 112 26.98 77.62 6.78
C ALA A 112 28.00 78.32 5.85
N SER A 113 27.71 78.34 4.53
CA SER A 113 27.17 79.53 3.84
C SER A 113 26.83 79.28 2.37
N PRO A 114 25.91 80.06 1.75
CA PRO A 114 25.25 79.71 0.50
C PRO A 114 25.83 80.44 -0.72
N PHE A 115 26.03 79.73 -1.82
CA PHE A 115 26.19 80.34 -3.15
C PHE A 115 25.08 79.81 -4.08
N ARG A 116 24.23 80.71 -4.58
CA ARG A 116 23.23 80.44 -5.64
C ARG A 116 23.93 80.37 -7.00
N PRO A 117 23.64 79.38 -7.85
CA PRO A 117 24.03 79.37 -9.27
C PRO A 117 22.95 79.99 -10.18
N PRO A 118 23.29 80.38 -11.44
CA PRO A 118 22.43 81.13 -12.36
C PRO A 118 21.39 80.24 -13.09
N PRO A 119 20.38 80.83 -13.74
CA PRO A 119 19.20 80.10 -14.23
C PRO A 119 19.42 79.51 -15.63
N GLY A 120 19.13 78.22 -15.81
CA GLY A 120 19.19 77.62 -17.15
C GLY A 120 18.95 76.11 -17.28
N GLU A 121 18.70 75.36 -16.19
CA GLU A 121 18.68 73.89 -16.25
C GLU A 121 17.33 73.22 -15.90
N ARG A 122 16.23 73.98 -15.84
CA ARG A 122 14.93 73.42 -15.39
C ARG A 122 14.15 72.65 -16.45
N GLN A 123 14.41 72.86 -17.74
CA GLN A 123 13.52 72.35 -18.79
C GLN A 123 14.00 71.04 -19.45
N ARG A 124 15.29 70.68 -19.32
CA ARG A 124 15.84 69.41 -19.85
C ARG A 124 15.75 68.25 -18.86
N ARG A 125 15.85 68.51 -17.55
CA ARG A 125 15.70 67.49 -16.48
C ARG A 125 14.26 66.96 -16.36
N SER A 126 13.25 67.80 -16.61
CA SER A 126 11.84 67.41 -16.47
C SER A 126 11.37 66.40 -17.54
N ARG A 127 11.90 66.48 -18.77
CA ARG A 127 11.57 65.51 -19.83
C ARG A 127 12.34 64.20 -19.70
N PHE A 128 13.59 64.24 -19.23
CA PHE A 128 14.38 63.04 -18.99
C PHE A 128 13.87 62.24 -17.77
N MET A 129 13.49 62.92 -16.68
CA MET A 129 12.85 62.28 -15.52
C MET A 129 11.49 61.63 -15.87
N ALA A 130 10.67 62.30 -16.69
CA ALA A 130 9.37 61.77 -17.09
C ALA A 130 9.50 60.49 -17.94
N LEU A 131 10.45 60.44 -18.88
CA LEU A 131 10.71 59.25 -19.69
C LEU A 131 11.30 58.09 -18.87
N THR A 132 12.17 58.36 -17.89
CA THR A 132 12.69 57.33 -16.98
C THR A 132 11.65 56.80 -16.00
N MET A 133 10.71 57.63 -15.53
CA MET A 133 9.63 57.20 -14.64
C MET A 133 8.60 56.33 -15.38
N VAL A 134 8.24 56.66 -16.62
CA VAL A 134 7.34 55.82 -17.42
C VAL A 134 7.97 54.46 -17.75
N ALA A 135 9.27 54.41 -18.03
CA ALA A 135 9.99 53.15 -18.24
C ALA A 135 10.13 52.30 -16.96
N LEU A 136 10.32 52.92 -15.79
CA LEU A 136 10.32 52.22 -14.50
C LEU A 136 8.92 51.71 -14.14
N CYS A 137 7.87 52.51 -14.35
CA CYS A 137 6.49 52.10 -14.12
C CYS A 137 6.10 50.93 -15.02
N TRP A 138 6.48 50.94 -16.30
CA TRP A 138 6.21 49.83 -17.21
C TRP A 138 6.95 48.55 -16.80
N LYS A 139 8.22 48.65 -16.38
CA LYS A 139 8.98 47.50 -15.87
C LYS A 139 8.43 46.98 -14.55
N LEU A 140 7.98 47.85 -13.65
CA LEU A 140 7.33 47.47 -12.40
C LEU A 140 5.95 46.83 -12.64
N SER A 141 5.16 47.34 -13.59
CA SER A 141 3.87 46.74 -13.97
C SER A 141 4.04 45.39 -14.65
N ILE A 142 5.07 45.21 -15.49
CA ILE A 142 5.43 43.90 -16.04
C ILE A 142 5.91 42.97 -14.92
N CYS A 143 6.78 43.41 -14.00
CA CYS A 143 7.18 42.61 -12.85
C CYS A 143 6.00 42.26 -11.94
N PHE A 144 5.02 43.15 -11.76
CA PHE A 144 3.80 42.87 -11.01
C PHE A 144 2.89 41.90 -11.75
N LEU A 145 2.73 42.03 -13.07
CA LEU A 145 1.98 41.08 -13.90
C LEU A 145 2.66 39.71 -13.93
N PHE A 146 3.99 39.64 -14.04
CA PHE A 146 4.74 38.39 -13.90
C PHE A 146 4.71 37.85 -12.47
N TYR A 147 4.71 38.69 -11.44
CA TYR A 147 4.55 38.25 -10.05
C TYR A 147 3.13 37.73 -9.79
N GLN A 148 2.11 38.31 -10.43
CA GLN A 148 0.73 37.84 -10.37
C GLN A 148 0.48 36.61 -11.26
N VAL A 149 1.23 36.41 -12.34
CA VAL A 149 1.18 35.19 -13.18
C VAL A 149 2.00 34.06 -12.57
N VAL A 150 3.13 34.35 -11.90
CA VAL A 150 3.95 33.38 -11.15
C VAL A 150 3.34 33.05 -9.77
N SER A 151 2.67 34.00 -9.12
CA SER A 151 1.80 33.74 -7.95
C SER A 151 0.39 33.27 -8.36
N GLY A 152 0.09 33.28 -9.66
CA GLY A 152 -1.21 32.94 -10.25
C GLY A 152 -1.45 31.45 -10.40
N ARG A 153 -0.54 30.59 -9.94
CA ARG A 153 -0.94 29.25 -9.48
C ARG A 153 -1.64 29.46 -8.15
N ALA A 154 -2.90 29.90 -8.22
CA ALA A 154 -3.81 29.92 -7.07
C ALA A 154 -3.76 28.51 -6.47
N ARG A 155 -2.98 28.36 -5.39
CA ARG A 155 -2.93 27.16 -4.59
C ARG A 155 -4.34 27.07 -4.01
N ARG A 156 -5.19 26.26 -4.65
CA ARG A 156 -6.54 26.02 -4.14
C ARG A 156 -6.35 25.44 -2.75
N GLU A 157 -6.68 26.24 -1.74
CA GLU A 157 -6.61 25.81 -0.35
C GLU A 157 -7.34 24.46 -0.22
N GLY A 158 -6.67 23.47 0.34
CA GLY A 158 -7.25 22.14 0.55
C GLY A 158 -7.18 21.15 -0.60
N HIS A 159 -6.34 21.32 -1.64
CA HIS A 159 -6.06 20.27 -2.64
C HIS A 159 -4.55 20.05 -2.83
N TYR A 160 -4.17 18.86 -3.30
CA TYR A 160 -2.81 18.51 -3.69
C TYR A 160 -2.79 17.53 -4.86
N VAL A 161 -1.70 17.53 -5.63
CA VAL A 161 -1.50 16.60 -6.74
C VAL A 161 -0.66 15.42 -6.27
N ALA A 162 -1.21 14.22 -6.37
CA ALA A 162 -0.56 12.97 -6.00
C ALA A 162 -0.28 12.12 -7.24
N ALA A 163 0.76 11.28 -7.15
CA ALA A 163 1.06 10.27 -8.15
C ALA A 163 1.27 8.90 -7.49
N VAL A 164 0.85 7.86 -8.19
CA VAL A 164 1.20 6.46 -7.89
C VAL A 164 1.65 5.80 -9.19
N TYR A 165 2.61 4.89 -9.09
CA TYR A 165 3.10 4.17 -10.26
C TYR A 165 2.90 2.66 -10.07
N GLU A 166 2.07 2.08 -10.94
CA GLU A 166 1.99 0.64 -11.11
C GLU A 166 3.21 0.17 -11.89
N HIS A 167 4.05 -0.69 -11.29
CA HIS A 167 5.36 -1.04 -11.86
C HIS A 167 5.45 -2.48 -12.35
N GLU A 168 5.85 -2.66 -13.61
CA GLU A 168 6.30 -3.96 -14.11
C GLU A 168 7.77 -4.18 -13.72
N SER A 169 7.98 -4.89 -12.61
CA SER A 169 9.32 -5.15 -12.08
C SER A 169 10.17 -6.02 -12.99
N ILE A 170 11.42 -5.60 -13.19
CA ILE A 170 12.47 -6.45 -13.74
C ILE A 170 12.92 -7.40 -12.62
N LEU A 171 12.51 -8.67 -12.71
CA LEU A 171 12.76 -9.68 -11.69
C LEU A 171 14.09 -10.42 -11.91
N SER A 172 14.65 -10.96 -10.83
CA SER A 172 15.73 -11.95 -10.92
C SER A 172 15.17 -13.28 -11.46
N PRO A 173 15.82 -13.89 -12.47
CA PRO A 173 15.38 -15.20 -12.98
C PRO A 173 15.67 -16.35 -11.99
N ALA A 174 16.55 -16.13 -11.00
CA ALA A 174 16.96 -17.12 -10.03
C ALA A 174 17.08 -16.50 -8.62
N PRO A 175 15.97 -16.10 -7.98
CA PRO A 175 15.99 -15.34 -6.73
C PRO A 175 16.54 -16.13 -5.53
N ALA A 176 16.56 -17.46 -5.59
CA ALA A 176 17.18 -18.32 -4.57
C ALA A 176 18.72 -18.39 -4.67
N VAL A 177 19.32 -17.91 -5.77
CA VAL A 177 20.77 -17.96 -5.98
C VAL A 177 21.44 -16.74 -5.36
N LEU A 178 22.45 -16.96 -4.52
CA LEU A 178 23.28 -15.89 -3.98
C LEU A 178 24.11 -15.24 -5.09
N VAL A 179 24.08 -13.92 -5.15
CA VAL A 179 24.85 -13.10 -6.10
C VAL A 179 25.74 -12.11 -5.37
N GLU A 180 26.70 -11.53 -6.08
CA GLU A 180 27.49 -10.41 -5.56
C GLU A 180 26.63 -9.14 -5.45
N ARG A 181 26.92 -8.28 -4.45
CA ARG A 181 26.23 -6.98 -4.25
C ARG A 181 26.20 -6.13 -5.50
N ARG A 182 27.30 -6.12 -6.27
CA ARG A 182 27.37 -5.41 -7.56
C ARG A 182 26.30 -5.88 -8.56
N ALA A 183 26.10 -7.19 -8.71
CA ALA A 183 25.11 -7.72 -9.63
C ALA A 183 23.68 -7.44 -9.15
N ALA A 184 23.44 -7.50 -7.84
CA ALA A 184 22.17 -7.08 -7.24
C ALA A 184 21.88 -5.60 -7.51
N LEU A 185 22.87 -4.72 -7.32
CA LEU A 185 22.78 -3.30 -7.63
C LEU A 185 22.54 -3.01 -9.12
N GLU A 186 23.14 -3.78 -10.03
CA GLU A 186 22.90 -3.65 -11.47
C GLU A 186 21.44 -4.02 -11.83
N LEU A 187 20.86 -5.04 -11.18
CA LEU A 187 19.43 -5.36 -11.36
C LEU A 187 18.52 -4.26 -10.81
N MET A 188 18.72 -3.88 -9.54
CA MET A 188 17.94 -2.83 -8.89
C MET A 188 18.08 -1.49 -9.61
N GLY A 189 19.27 -1.21 -10.14
CA GLY A 189 19.57 -0.04 -10.97
C GLY A 189 18.65 0.08 -12.17
N ARG A 190 18.34 -1.03 -12.87
CA ARG A 190 17.41 -1.02 -14.02
C ARG A 190 15.97 -0.70 -13.61
N ASN A 191 15.51 -1.19 -12.45
CA ASN A 191 14.20 -0.80 -11.91
C ASN A 191 14.20 0.68 -11.51
N LEU A 192 15.28 1.15 -10.87
CA LEU A 192 15.44 2.55 -10.47
C LEU A 192 15.55 3.50 -11.68
N ASP A 193 16.09 3.06 -12.82
CA ASP A 193 16.08 3.84 -14.07
C ASP A 193 14.63 4.14 -14.52
N ILE A 194 13.73 3.16 -14.38
CA ILE A 194 12.30 3.34 -14.67
C ILE A 194 11.69 4.30 -13.64
N TYR A 195 11.99 4.13 -12.35
CA TYR A 195 11.47 5.01 -11.30
C TYR A 195 11.84 6.46 -11.56
N GLU A 196 13.10 6.72 -11.92
CA GLU A 196 13.60 8.06 -12.23
C GLU A 196 12.81 8.72 -13.38
N GLN A 197 12.48 7.96 -14.44
CA GLN A 197 11.63 8.45 -15.52
C GLN A 197 10.22 8.80 -15.04
N GLN A 198 9.64 7.98 -14.16
CA GLN A 198 8.30 8.23 -13.62
C GLN A 198 8.27 9.40 -12.63
N VAL A 199 9.31 9.56 -11.81
CA VAL A 199 9.49 10.73 -10.93
C VAL A 199 9.53 12.02 -11.77
N GLN A 200 10.32 12.03 -12.85
CA GLN A 200 10.37 13.16 -13.77
C GLN A 200 9.02 13.43 -14.44
N ALA A 201 8.33 12.38 -14.89
CA ALA A 201 7.02 12.50 -15.53
C ALA A 201 5.93 13.01 -14.58
N ALA A 202 5.93 12.55 -13.33
CA ALA A 202 5.02 13.00 -12.29
C ALA A 202 5.30 14.47 -11.89
N ALA A 203 6.57 14.83 -11.70
CA ALA A 203 6.98 16.20 -11.39
C ALA A 203 6.60 17.19 -12.52
N ARG A 204 6.74 16.81 -13.79
CA ARG A 204 6.27 17.61 -14.95
C ARG A 204 4.76 17.83 -14.95
N GLN A 205 4.00 16.87 -14.44
CA GLN A 205 2.55 16.98 -14.26
C GLN A 205 2.15 17.72 -12.97
N GLY A 206 3.13 18.19 -12.19
CA GLY A 206 2.91 18.96 -10.96
C GLY A 206 2.62 18.13 -9.72
N ALA A 207 2.87 16.81 -9.76
CA ALA A 207 2.74 15.96 -8.58
C ALA A 207 3.68 16.43 -7.46
N GLN A 208 3.15 16.45 -6.24
CA GLN A 208 3.86 16.87 -5.03
C GLN A 208 4.40 15.66 -4.26
N ILE A 209 3.81 14.48 -4.48
CA ILE A 209 4.23 13.19 -3.94
C ILE A 209 4.06 12.11 -5.00
N ILE A 210 4.98 11.13 -5.03
CA ILE A 210 4.87 9.90 -5.80
C ILE A 210 5.12 8.67 -4.92
N VAL A 211 4.30 7.63 -5.08
CA VAL A 211 4.42 6.34 -4.38
C VAL A 211 4.76 5.24 -5.38
N PHE A 212 5.71 4.39 -5.00
CA PHE A 212 6.13 3.20 -5.73
C PHE A 212 5.74 1.90 -5.01
N PRO A 213 5.63 0.77 -5.74
CA PRO A 213 5.15 -0.49 -5.17
C PRO A 213 6.10 -1.16 -4.19
N GLU A 214 5.53 -2.09 -3.42
CA GLU A 214 6.28 -3.08 -2.64
C GLU A 214 7.07 -4.00 -3.57
N ASP A 215 8.28 -4.40 -3.17
CA ASP A 215 9.16 -5.29 -3.94
C ASP A 215 9.50 -4.78 -5.36
N GLY A 216 9.18 -3.53 -5.68
CA GLY A 216 9.31 -3.00 -7.04
C GLY A 216 10.77 -2.80 -7.50
N ILE A 217 11.72 -2.81 -6.56
CA ILE A 217 13.14 -2.60 -6.84
C ILE A 217 13.89 -3.92 -7.03
N HIS A 218 13.64 -4.92 -6.17
CA HIS A 218 14.36 -6.20 -6.17
C HIS A 218 13.51 -7.42 -6.55
N GLY A 219 12.19 -7.34 -6.48
CA GLY A 219 11.28 -8.47 -6.68
C GLY A 219 11.14 -9.36 -5.43
N PHE A 220 10.62 -10.57 -5.62
CA PHE A 220 10.22 -11.49 -4.55
C PHE A 220 10.87 -12.88 -4.71
N ASN A 221 10.53 -13.83 -3.82
CA ASN A 221 10.99 -15.22 -3.79
C ASN A 221 12.47 -15.45 -3.45
N PHE A 222 13.07 -14.56 -2.65
CA PHE A 222 14.42 -14.74 -2.13
C PHE A 222 14.46 -15.64 -0.89
N THR A 223 15.66 -16.12 -0.56
CA THR A 223 15.99 -16.68 0.75
C THR A 223 16.67 -15.61 1.61
N ARG A 224 16.77 -15.83 2.93
CA ARG A 224 17.53 -14.92 3.82
C ARG A 224 18.97 -14.67 3.36
N SER A 225 19.62 -15.65 2.73
CA SER A 225 20.98 -15.50 2.22
C SER A 225 21.01 -14.79 0.88
N SER A 226 20.15 -15.20 -0.06
CA SER A 226 20.16 -14.66 -1.43
C SER A 226 19.61 -13.23 -1.54
N ILE A 227 18.78 -12.79 -0.58
CA ILE A 227 18.31 -11.39 -0.54
C ILE A 227 19.37 -10.43 -0.01
N TYR A 228 20.30 -10.88 0.83
CA TYR A 228 21.25 -10.02 1.54
C TYR A 228 22.02 -9.02 0.64
N PRO A 229 22.48 -9.41 -0.58
CA PRO A 229 23.11 -8.48 -1.53
C PRO A 229 22.17 -7.41 -2.08
N TYR A 230 20.85 -7.51 -1.92
CA TYR A 230 19.86 -6.52 -2.36
C TYR A 230 19.50 -5.52 -1.27
N LEU A 231 19.90 -5.77 -0.01
CA LEU A 231 19.49 -4.97 1.13
C LEU A 231 20.40 -3.75 1.36
N ASP A 232 19.77 -2.60 1.60
CA ASP A 232 20.44 -1.40 2.07
C ASP A 232 20.52 -1.38 3.61
N PHE A 233 21.60 -0.83 4.15
CA PHE A 233 21.65 -0.50 5.57
C PHE A 233 20.78 0.72 5.85
N ILE A 234 19.73 0.54 6.65
CA ILE A 234 18.91 1.63 7.15
C ILE A 234 19.02 1.65 8.67
N PRO A 235 19.64 2.67 9.26
CA PRO A 235 19.85 2.75 10.71
C PRO A 235 18.53 2.93 11.46
N HIS A 236 18.42 2.24 12.59
CA HIS A 236 17.17 2.11 13.34
C HIS A 236 16.69 3.43 13.97
N SER A 237 17.61 4.25 14.49
CA SER A 237 17.30 5.47 15.23
C SER A 237 18.11 6.63 14.68
N HIS A 238 17.49 7.39 13.77
CA HIS A 238 17.99 8.70 13.40
C HIS A 238 17.18 9.77 14.08
N SER A 239 17.76 10.33 15.14
CA SER A 239 17.36 11.63 15.70
C SER A 239 17.77 12.82 14.82
N GLY A 240 18.52 12.56 13.73
CA GLY A 240 19.02 13.57 12.79
C GLY A 240 18.31 13.55 11.43
N LYS A 241 18.29 14.71 10.76
CA LYS A 241 17.87 14.84 9.36
C LYS A 241 19.00 14.33 8.44
N TRP A 242 19.06 13.02 8.21
CA TRP A 242 19.99 12.46 7.22
C TRP A 242 19.47 12.72 5.80
N ASN A 243 20.33 13.24 4.93
CA ASN A 243 20.04 13.37 3.51
C ASN A 243 20.95 12.42 2.70
N PRO A 244 20.47 11.22 2.34
CA PRO A 244 21.29 10.22 1.63
C PRO A 244 21.96 10.75 0.36
N CYS A 245 21.30 11.65 -0.39
CA CYS A 245 21.88 12.23 -1.60
C CYS A 245 23.04 13.20 -1.33
N ARG A 246 22.95 14.00 -0.26
CA ARG A 246 23.97 15.00 0.09
C ARG A 246 25.09 14.43 0.96
N GLU A 247 24.81 13.36 1.69
CA GLU A 247 25.72 12.71 2.64
C GLU A 247 25.88 11.22 2.28
N PRO A 248 26.34 10.89 1.05
CA PRO A 248 26.33 9.52 0.53
C PRO A 248 27.34 8.59 1.21
N TYR A 249 28.31 9.15 1.92
CA TYR A 249 29.37 8.39 2.62
C TYR A 249 29.17 8.34 4.13
N LEU A 250 28.02 8.80 4.64
CA LEU A 250 27.73 8.76 6.08
C LEU A 250 27.53 7.31 6.57
N TYR A 251 26.90 6.48 5.74
CA TYR A 251 26.71 5.05 5.98
C TYR A 251 27.05 4.26 4.72
N ASN A 252 27.68 3.11 4.91
CA ASN A 252 27.96 2.16 3.83
C ASN A 252 26.70 1.35 3.48
N ASP A 253 26.69 0.74 2.29
CA ASP A 253 25.60 -0.10 1.78
C ASP A 253 24.26 0.67 1.69
N THR A 254 24.26 1.89 1.15
CA THR A 254 23.09 2.77 1.06
C THR A 254 22.75 3.21 -0.37
N GLU A 255 23.25 2.49 -1.38
CA GLU A 255 23.21 2.94 -2.77
C GLU A 255 21.77 3.11 -3.31
N VAL A 256 20.82 2.26 -2.89
CA VAL A 256 19.42 2.33 -3.35
C VAL A 256 18.73 3.54 -2.73
N VAL A 257 18.79 3.70 -1.41
CA VAL A 257 18.17 4.84 -0.71
C VAL A 257 18.83 6.17 -1.09
N GLN A 258 20.14 6.18 -1.36
CA GLN A 258 20.85 7.33 -1.92
C GLN A 258 20.28 7.72 -3.28
N ARG A 259 20.09 6.76 -4.19
CA ARG A 259 19.57 7.04 -5.52
C ARG A 259 18.15 7.59 -5.46
N LEU A 260 17.28 6.99 -4.64
CA LEU A 260 15.92 7.47 -4.40
C LEU A 260 15.92 8.90 -3.81
N SER A 261 16.79 9.18 -2.84
CA SER A 261 16.95 10.51 -2.24
C SER A 261 17.36 11.55 -3.28
N CYS A 262 18.27 11.21 -4.19
CA CYS A 262 18.67 12.10 -5.28
C CYS A 262 17.54 12.35 -6.28
N MET A 263 16.75 11.34 -6.63
CA MET A 263 15.57 11.51 -7.49
C MET A 263 14.58 12.51 -6.87
N ALA A 264 14.30 12.38 -5.56
CA ALA A 264 13.42 13.28 -4.82
C ALA A 264 13.95 14.73 -4.82
N LEU A 265 15.23 14.93 -4.46
CA LEU A 265 15.89 16.23 -4.41
C LEU A 265 15.92 16.93 -5.78
N GLN A 266 16.30 16.21 -6.83
CA GLN A 266 16.45 16.78 -8.18
C GLN A 266 15.10 17.21 -8.78
N ASN A 267 14.04 16.45 -8.49
CA ASN A 267 12.71 16.69 -9.03
C ASN A 267 11.80 17.48 -8.08
N LYS A 268 12.28 17.81 -6.87
CA LYS A 268 11.56 18.58 -5.83
C LYS A 268 10.19 17.97 -5.50
N ILE A 269 10.16 16.65 -5.34
CA ILE A 269 8.95 15.87 -5.11
C ILE A 269 9.15 14.94 -3.91
N PHE A 270 8.11 14.76 -3.10
CA PHE A 270 8.14 13.75 -2.04
C PHE A 270 8.08 12.36 -2.69
N LEU A 271 8.89 11.43 -2.21
CA LEU A 271 9.00 10.10 -2.80
C LEU A 271 8.84 9.05 -1.72
N VAL A 272 7.94 8.09 -1.96
CA VAL A 272 7.77 6.90 -1.12
C VAL A 272 8.07 5.68 -1.95
N ALA A 273 8.97 4.83 -1.46
CA ALA A 273 9.35 3.58 -2.12
C ALA A 273 9.56 2.48 -1.09
N ASN A 274 9.51 1.24 -1.57
CA ASN A 274 9.79 0.06 -0.80
C ASN A 274 11.12 -0.57 -1.23
N LEU A 275 11.92 -1.00 -0.26
CA LEU A 275 13.16 -1.74 -0.45
C LEU A 275 13.41 -2.67 0.73
N GLY A 276 14.24 -3.68 0.51
CA GLY A 276 14.80 -4.48 1.59
C GLY A 276 15.85 -3.68 2.38
N SER A 277 15.76 -3.73 3.71
CA SER A 277 16.78 -3.18 4.60
C SER A 277 17.44 -4.24 5.47
N LYS A 278 18.67 -3.97 5.92
CA LYS A 278 19.43 -4.82 6.85
C LYS A 278 19.96 -4.03 8.04
N GLN A 279 19.98 -4.68 9.20
CA GLN A 279 20.58 -4.16 10.42
C GLN A 279 21.40 -5.28 11.08
N PRO A 280 22.72 -5.10 11.30
CA PRO A 280 23.48 -6.05 12.07
C PRO A 280 22.97 -6.08 13.51
N CYS A 281 22.98 -7.25 14.12
CA CYS A 281 22.66 -7.43 15.52
C CYS A 281 23.65 -8.39 16.16
N GLU A 282 23.80 -8.27 17.47
CA GLU A 282 24.73 -9.10 18.21
C GLU A 282 24.05 -10.41 18.59
N ARG A 283 24.73 -11.55 18.40
CA ARG A 283 24.13 -12.89 18.59
C ARG A 283 23.65 -13.17 20.02
N TRP A 284 24.11 -12.39 21.00
CA TRP A 284 23.65 -12.50 22.39
C TRP A 284 22.34 -11.74 22.65
N GLU A 285 21.89 -10.90 21.72
CA GLU A 285 20.60 -10.24 21.81
C GLU A 285 19.47 -11.27 21.62
N PRO A 286 18.47 -11.36 22.52
CA PRO A 286 17.47 -12.43 22.51
C PRO A 286 16.67 -12.57 21.21
N GLN A 287 16.55 -11.51 20.42
CA GLN A 287 15.77 -11.48 19.18
C GLN A 287 16.64 -11.50 17.93
N CYS A 288 17.97 -11.48 18.05
CA CYS A 288 18.86 -11.47 16.89
C CYS A 288 18.80 -12.82 16.17
N PRO A 289 18.50 -12.85 14.86
CA PRO A 289 18.49 -14.09 14.11
C PRO A 289 19.86 -14.80 14.15
N PRO A 290 19.91 -16.14 14.00
CA PRO A 290 21.16 -16.92 14.10
C PRO A 290 22.27 -16.48 13.13
N ASP A 291 21.86 -15.85 12.02
CA ASP A 291 22.71 -15.36 10.97
C ASP A 291 23.24 -13.93 11.20
N GLY A 292 22.96 -13.35 12.38
CA GLY A 292 23.60 -12.14 12.93
C GLY A 292 23.08 -10.81 12.39
N ARG A 293 21.89 -10.81 11.76
CA ARG A 293 21.28 -9.60 11.22
C ARG A 293 19.76 -9.71 11.16
N PHE A 294 19.11 -8.58 11.31
CA PHE A 294 17.72 -8.39 10.90
C PHE A 294 17.65 -7.97 9.43
N GLN A 295 16.61 -8.42 8.74
CA GLN A 295 16.30 -8.06 7.36
C GLN A 295 14.82 -7.69 7.28
N PHE A 296 14.46 -6.54 6.73
CA PHE A 296 13.07 -6.08 6.74
C PHE A 296 12.59 -5.66 5.34
N ASN A 297 11.34 -6.00 5.00
CA ASN A 297 10.59 -5.29 3.98
C ASN A 297 10.32 -3.86 4.51
N THR A 298 10.84 -2.84 3.83
CA THR A 298 10.94 -1.49 4.38
C THR A 298 10.43 -0.43 3.42
N ASN A 299 9.44 0.37 3.85
CA ASN A 299 9.13 1.62 3.16
C ASN A 299 10.05 2.74 3.65
N VAL A 300 10.44 3.62 2.75
CA VAL A 300 11.13 4.88 3.04
C VAL A 300 10.34 6.05 2.49
N ALA A 301 10.21 7.11 3.28
CA ALA A 301 9.64 8.38 2.86
C ALA A 301 10.74 9.43 2.76
N LEU A 302 10.89 10.03 1.58
CA LEU A 302 11.90 11.03 1.26
C LEU A 302 11.24 12.38 0.98
N GLY A 303 11.79 13.43 1.59
CA GLY A 303 11.35 14.80 1.35
C GLY A 303 11.74 15.30 -0.04
N ALA A 304 11.09 16.36 -0.49
CA ALA A 304 11.43 17.05 -1.75
C ALA A 304 12.86 17.63 -1.79
N ASP A 305 13.56 17.69 -0.65
CA ASP A 305 14.96 18.05 -0.52
C ASP A 305 15.90 16.83 -0.45
N GLY A 306 15.36 15.61 -0.53
CA GLY A 306 16.08 14.35 -0.43
C GLY A 306 16.29 13.85 1.01
N ALA A 307 15.82 14.54 2.04
CA ALA A 307 15.98 14.06 3.41
C ALA A 307 15.12 12.79 3.68
N LEU A 308 15.67 11.82 4.41
CA LEU A 308 14.90 10.67 4.91
C LEU A 308 13.99 11.13 6.05
N LEU A 309 12.68 11.12 5.82
CA LEU A 309 11.68 11.66 6.75
C LEU A 309 11.16 10.60 7.73
N ALA A 310 10.94 9.38 7.24
CA ALA A 310 10.47 8.28 8.04
C ALA A 310 10.70 6.93 7.32
N THR A 311 10.70 5.86 8.11
CA THR A 311 10.88 4.47 7.65
C THR A 311 9.82 3.59 8.29
N TYR A 312 9.35 2.57 7.60
CA TYR A 312 8.39 1.60 8.12
C TYR A 312 8.84 0.19 7.77
N ARG A 313 8.95 -0.69 8.77
CA ARG A 313 9.20 -2.12 8.57
C ARG A 313 7.86 -2.86 8.58
N LYS A 314 7.59 -3.62 7.52
CA LYS A 314 6.35 -4.39 7.38
C LYS A 314 6.14 -5.32 8.56
N HIS A 315 4.97 -5.24 9.19
CA HIS A 315 4.64 -6.03 10.36
C HIS A 315 4.03 -7.39 9.96
N ASN A 316 3.02 -7.37 9.10
CA ASN A 316 2.29 -8.57 8.70
C ASN A 316 2.85 -9.14 7.39
N LEU A 317 3.81 -10.06 7.50
CA LEU A 317 4.47 -10.67 6.35
C LEU A 317 3.54 -11.63 5.59
N TYR A 318 3.73 -11.72 4.26
CA TYR A 318 2.95 -12.59 3.37
C TYR A 318 3.87 -13.41 2.46
N PHE A 319 4.20 -14.64 2.87
CA PHE A 319 5.17 -15.53 2.20
C PHE A 319 6.60 -14.97 2.03
N GLU A 320 6.98 -14.04 2.89
CA GLU A 320 8.26 -13.32 2.84
C GLU A 320 9.33 -13.95 3.73
N SER A 321 9.68 -15.22 3.48
CA SER A 321 10.64 -15.97 4.31
C SER A 321 12.05 -15.36 4.42
N ALA A 322 12.38 -14.39 3.56
CA ALA A 322 13.64 -13.66 3.56
C ALA A 322 13.69 -12.54 4.62
N PHE A 323 12.54 -12.09 5.13
CA PHE A 323 12.39 -10.95 6.03
C PHE A 323 11.97 -11.39 7.44
N ASP A 324 12.34 -10.56 8.41
CA ASP A 324 11.97 -10.63 9.81
C ASP A 324 10.78 -9.71 10.08
N THR A 325 9.93 -10.06 11.05
CA THR A 325 8.89 -9.16 11.57
C THR A 325 9.50 -8.28 12.66
N PRO A 326 9.29 -6.94 12.66
CA PRO A 326 9.76 -6.08 13.73
C PRO A 326 9.11 -6.46 15.06
N ALA A 327 9.89 -6.41 16.14
CA ALA A 327 9.46 -6.84 17.47
C ALA A 327 8.26 -6.06 18.03
N GLN A 328 8.05 -4.84 17.56
CA GLN A 328 6.87 -4.01 17.81
C GLN A 328 6.41 -3.42 16.47
N PRO A 329 5.10 -3.22 16.26
CA PRO A 329 4.60 -2.53 15.08
C PRO A 329 5.18 -1.11 14.99
N ASP A 330 5.67 -0.75 13.80
CA ASP A 330 6.14 0.61 13.54
C ASP A 330 4.94 1.52 13.24
N HIS A 331 4.70 2.52 14.09
CA HIS A 331 3.75 3.60 13.79
C HIS A 331 4.42 4.71 12.99
N ALA A 332 4.58 4.49 11.70
CA ALA A 332 5.37 5.35 10.83
C ALA A 332 4.53 6.42 10.10
N PHE A 333 4.95 7.68 10.21
CA PHE A 333 4.33 8.80 9.51
C PHE A 333 5.32 9.96 9.28
N PHE A 334 5.00 10.85 8.35
CA PHE A 334 5.80 12.03 8.04
C PHE A 334 4.93 13.24 7.68
N ASP A 335 5.43 14.44 7.94
CA ASP A 335 4.72 15.70 7.71
C ASP A 335 5.04 16.28 6.32
N THR A 336 4.04 16.88 5.70
CA THR A 336 4.16 17.55 4.39
C THR A 336 3.60 18.97 4.44
N PRO A 337 4.13 19.91 3.63
CA PRO A 337 3.65 21.29 3.60
C PRO A 337 2.36 21.46 2.76
N PHE A 338 1.75 20.38 2.27
CA PHE A 338 0.62 20.44 1.35
C PHE A 338 -0.59 19.60 1.74
N ALA A 339 -0.42 18.49 2.45
CA ALA A 339 -1.54 17.63 2.87
C ALA A 339 -1.42 17.14 4.31
N GLY A 340 -0.64 17.85 5.14
CA GLY A 340 -0.43 17.48 6.53
C GLY A 340 0.36 16.18 6.65
N ARG A 341 -0.08 15.28 7.53
CA ARG A 341 0.64 14.06 7.89
C ARG A 341 0.18 12.85 7.08
N PHE A 342 1.14 12.15 6.50
CA PHE A 342 0.92 10.85 5.86
C PHE A 342 1.36 9.72 6.78
N GLY A 343 0.46 8.75 6.99
CA GLY A 343 0.82 7.45 7.53
C GLY A 343 1.31 6.51 6.43
N MET A 344 2.07 5.49 6.81
CA MET A 344 2.51 4.45 5.88
C MET A 344 2.43 3.07 6.51
N PHE A 345 1.97 2.11 5.71
CA PHE A 345 2.02 0.67 5.97
C PHE A 345 2.05 -0.06 4.61
N THR A 346 2.25 -1.38 4.60
CA THR A 346 2.57 -2.12 3.37
C THR A 346 1.61 -3.30 3.17
N CYS A 347 0.96 -3.35 2.01
CA CYS A 347 0.29 -4.54 1.51
C CYS A 347 -0.59 -5.25 2.56
N PHE A 348 -0.27 -6.49 2.89
CA PHE A 348 -1.04 -7.35 3.78
C PHE A 348 -1.42 -6.71 5.13
N ASP A 349 -0.66 -5.72 5.62
CA ASP A 349 -0.99 -4.90 6.79
C ASP A 349 -2.42 -4.33 6.77
N ILE A 350 -2.98 -4.03 5.60
CA ILE A 350 -4.33 -3.43 5.46
C ILE A 350 -5.45 -4.31 6.05
N LEU A 351 -5.21 -5.62 6.19
CA LEU A 351 -6.17 -6.58 6.73
C LEU A 351 -6.12 -6.72 8.25
N PHE A 352 -5.17 -6.06 8.93
CA PHE A 352 -4.89 -6.24 10.36
C PHE A 352 -5.08 -4.93 11.14
N TYR A 353 -5.27 -5.07 12.45
CA TYR A 353 -5.40 -3.93 13.34
C TYR A 353 -4.07 -3.17 13.46
N GLU A 354 -2.99 -3.90 13.71
CA GLU A 354 -1.64 -3.35 13.78
C GLU A 354 -0.90 -3.52 12.44
N PRO A 355 -0.30 -2.45 11.88
CA PRO A 355 -0.41 -1.06 12.31
C PRO A 355 -1.57 -0.32 11.65
N ALA A 356 -2.28 -0.90 10.67
CA ALA A 356 -3.11 -0.10 9.76
C ALA A 356 -4.24 0.68 10.47
N VAL A 357 -4.97 0.03 11.37
CA VAL A 357 -6.08 0.66 12.12
C VAL A 357 -5.57 1.51 13.27
N SER A 358 -4.63 0.97 14.06
CA SER A 358 -4.02 1.67 15.20
C SER A 358 -3.35 2.98 14.78
N LEU A 359 -2.60 2.97 13.68
CA LEU A 359 -1.94 4.15 13.11
C LEU A 359 -2.95 5.25 12.77
N ILE A 360 -4.06 4.91 12.11
CA ILE A 360 -5.09 5.88 11.72
C ILE A 360 -5.80 6.43 12.95
N ARG A 361 -6.20 5.57 13.89
CA ARG A 361 -7.01 5.95 15.05
C ARG A 361 -6.20 6.74 16.08
N GLN A 362 -5.00 6.27 16.42
CA GLN A 362 -4.18 6.87 17.47
C GLN A 362 -3.59 8.23 17.04
N TYR A 363 -3.23 8.37 15.77
CA TYR A 363 -2.58 9.59 15.25
C TYR A 363 -3.51 10.47 14.41
N ASN A 364 -4.79 10.13 14.31
CA ASN A 364 -5.81 10.82 13.53
C ASN A 364 -5.38 11.13 12.08
N LEU A 365 -4.78 10.12 11.42
CA LEU A 365 -4.26 10.29 10.07
C LEU A 365 -5.39 10.30 9.04
N LYS A 366 -5.22 11.15 8.02
CA LYS A 366 -6.17 11.32 6.92
C LYS A 366 -5.57 11.08 5.55
N GLN A 367 -4.27 10.86 5.49
CA GLN A 367 -3.53 10.59 4.28
C GLN A 367 -2.67 9.35 4.53
N ILE A 368 -2.73 8.37 3.63
CA ILE A 368 -1.97 7.12 3.72
C ILE A 368 -1.24 6.89 2.41
N VAL A 369 0.04 6.54 2.49
CA VAL A 369 0.79 5.96 1.37
C VAL A 369 0.89 4.45 1.56
N TYR A 370 0.66 3.71 0.48
CA TYR A 370 0.47 2.27 0.54
C TYR A 370 1.18 1.56 -0.62
N PRO A 371 2.49 1.31 -0.50
CA PRO A 371 3.19 0.37 -1.36
C PRO A 371 2.61 -1.04 -1.21
N THR A 372 2.37 -1.74 -2.31
CA THR A 372 1.81 -3.10 -2.27
C THR A 372 2.26 -3.95 -3.45
N ALA A 373 2.35 -5.27 -3.24
CA ALA A 373 2.47 -6.29 -4.27
C ALA A 373 1.28 -7.26 -4.13
N TRP A 374 0.08 -6.71 -4.33
CA TRP A 374 -1.19 -7.38 -4.04
C TRP A 374 -1.58 -8.34 -5.16
N MET A 375 -1.85 -9.60 -4.80
CA MET A 375 -2.47 -10.58 -5.67
C MET A 375 -3.98 -10.49 -5.53
N ASN A 376 -4.67 -10.17 -6.62
CA ASN A 376 -6.12 -10.08 -6.65
C ASN A 376 -6.74 -11.44 -6.36
N GLN A 377 -7.71 -11.45 -5.45
CA GLN A 377 -8.53 -12.62 -5.17
C GLN A 377 -9.99 -12.19 -5.13
N LEU A 378 -10.71 -12.47 -6.22
CA LEU A 378 -12.11 -12.11 -6.35
C LEU A 378 -13.01 -13.08 -5.56
N PRO A 379 -14.19 -12.66 -5.10
CA PRO A 379 -14.85 -11.38 -5.38
C PRO A 379 -14.78 -10.38 -4.20
N LEU A 380 -13.88 -10.52 -3.23
CA LEU A 380 -13.88 -9.65 -2.04
C LEU A 380 -12.54 -8.94 -1.77
N LEU A 381 -11.46 -9.40 -2.40
CA LEU A 381 -10.09 -8.92 -2.16
C LEU A 381 -9.38 -8.59 -3.48
N SER A 382 -10.08 -7.98 -4.45
CA SER A 382 -9.37 -7.25 -5.49
C SER A 382 -8.69 -6.01 -4.88
N ALA A 383 -7.48 -5.70 -5.35
CA ALA A 383 -6.67 -4.57 -4.88
C ALA A 383 -7.49 -3.27 -4.92
N VAL A 384 -8.04 -2.92 -6.09
CA VAL A 384 -8.78 -1.67 -6.29
C VAL A 384 -10.05 -1.61 -5.44
N GLU A 385 -10.70 -2.76 -5.25
CA GLU A 385 -11.94 -2.91 -4.51
C GLU A 385 -11.72 -2.68 -3.01
N PHE A 386 -10.83 -3.47 -2.41
CA PHE A 386 -10.61 -3.44 -0.96
C PHE A 386 -9.93 -2.14 -0.52
N GLN A 387 -8.99 -1.62 -1.31
CA GLN A 387 -8.30 -0.36 -1.01
C GLN A 387 -9.26 0.84 -1.05
N GLN A 388 -10.21 0.89 -2.00
CA GLN A 388 -11.26 1.91 -2.00
C GLN A 388 -12.16 1.78 -0.76
N ALA A 389 -12.60 0.56 -0.44
CA ALA A 389 -13.48 0.31 0.70
C ALA A 389 -12.81 0.72 2.02
N PHE A 390 -11.51 0.48 2.17
CA PHE A 390 -10.72 0.94 3.31
C PHE A 390 -10.66 2.47 3.37
N SER A 391 -10.36 3.15 2.26
CA SER A 391 -10.37 4.62 2.17
C SER A 391 -11.72 5.22 2.61
N THR A 392 -12.81 4.59 2.17
CA THR A 392 -14.19 4.99 2.48
C THR A 392 -14.53 4.75 3.95
N ALA A 393 -14.24 3.56 4.49
CA ALA A 393 -14.56 3.16 5.86
C ALA A 393 -13.85 4.02 6.92
N PHE A 394 -12.57 4.36 6.67
CA PHE A 394 -11.78 5.18 7.59
C PHE A 394 -11.85 6.69 7.31
N ASN A 395 -12.51 7.09 6.21
CA ASN A 395 -12.56 8.46 5.73
C ASN A 395 -11.14 9.07 5.60
N VAL A 396 -10.29 8.39 4.83
CA VAL A 396 -8.89 8.75 4.56
C VAL A 396 -8.60 8.71 3.07
N ASN A 397 -7.62 9.47 2.60
CA ASN A 397 -7.05 9.28 1.27
C ASN A 397 -5.99 8.17 1.31
N ILE A 398 -5.93 7.33 0.27
CA ILE A 398 -4.91 6.29 0.10
C ILE A 398 -4.24 6.45 -1.26
N LEU A 399 -2.91 6.50 -1.26
CA LEU A 399 -2.07 6.45 -2.44
C LEU A 399 -1.49 5.03 -2.56
N ALA A 400 -2.16 4.16 -3.32
CA ALA A 400 -1.76 2.77 -3.49
C ALA A 400 -0.99 2.55 -4.80
N ALA A 401 0.22 2.03 -4.68
CA ALA A 401 1.06 1.67 -5.82
C ALA A 401 1.29 0.16 -5.80
N ASN A 402 0.80 -0.55 -6.81
CA ASN A 402 0.88 -2.00 -6.92
C ASN A 402 1.90 -2.45 -7.98
N ILE A 403 2.34 -3.70 -7.88
CA ILE A 403 3.08 -4.37 -8.95
C ILE A 403 2.15 -4.65 -10.14
N HIS A 404 2.71 -4.54 -11.35
CA HIS A 404 2.11 -5.01 -12.58
C HIS A 404 2.73 -6.35 -12.98
N HIS A 405 2.07 -7.44 -12.62
CA HIS A 405 2.47 -8.79 -12.97
C HIS A 405 1.24 -9.68 -13.19
N PRO A 406 0.56 -9.56 -14.35
CA PRO A 406 -0.72 -10.22 -14.61
C PRO A 406 -0.71 -11.74 -14.40
N THR A 407 0.40 -12.41 -14.70
CA THR A 407 0.51 -13.88 -14.52
C THR A 407 0.50 -14.33 -13.05
N LEU A 408 0.69 -13.40 -12.11
CA LEU A 408 0.55 -13.62 -10.66
C LEU A 408 -0.71 -12.97 -10.09
N GLY A 409 -1.60 -12.43 -10.93
CA GLY A 409 -2.79 -11.72 -10.45
C GLY A 409 -2.48 -10.35 -9.84
N MET A 410 -1.30 -9.78 -10.08
CA MET A 410 -0.91 -8.47 -9.54
C MET A 410 -1.17 -7.36 -10.55
N THR A 411 -2.18 -6.55 -10.27
CA THR A 411 -2.50 -5.27 -10.92
C THR A 411 -3.57 -4.59 -10.07
N GLY A 412 -3.67 -3.27 -10.10
CA GLY A 412 -4.65 -2.55 -9.29
C GLY A 412 -3.95 -1.53 -8.43
N SER A 413 -3.62 -0.40 -9.04
CA SER A 413 -3.10 0.78 -8.38
C SER A 413 -4.12 1.89 -8.41
N GLY A 414 -4.07 2.79 -7.44
CA GLY A 414 -5.02 3.88 -7.41
C GLY A 414 -4.75 4.97 -6.40
N ILE A 415 -5.42 6.09 -6.64
CA ILE A 415 -5.53 7.22 -5.73
C ILE A 415 -6.99 7.23 -5.26
N TYR A 416 -7.20 6.86 -4.01
CA TYR A 416 -8.52 6.72 -3.42
C TYR A 416 -8.78 7.87 -2.46
N THR A 417 -9.95 8.48 -2.61
CA THR A 417 -10.58 9.35 -1.62
C THR A 417 -11.88 8.66 -1.18
N PRO A 418 -12.49 9.06 -0.05
CA PRO A 418 -13.70 8.42 0.47
C PRO A 418 -14.91 8.42 -0.47
N VAL A 419 -14.89 9.26 -1.52
CA VAL A 419 -16.01 9.45 -2.45
C VAL A 419 -15.60 9.42 -3.92
N LYS A 420 -14.32 9.24 -4.22
CA LYS A 420 -13.79 9.24 -5.59
C LYS A 420 -12.47 8.48 -5.68
N SER A 421 -12.33 7.70 -6.76
CA SER A 421 -11.15 6.89 -7.03
C SER A 421 -10.59 7.16 -8.42
N PHE A 422 -9.27 7.13 -8.56
CA PHE A 422 -8.57 7.13 -9.85
C PHE A 422 -7.74 5.86 -9.91
N ILE A 423 -8.11 4.92 -10.78
CA ILE A 423 -7.53 3.58 -10.76
C ILE A 423 -6.93 3.16 -12.10
N TYR A 424 -6.04 2.19 -12.03
CA TYR A 424 -5.60 1.38 -13.15
C TYR A 424 -5.64 -0.08 -12.74
N HIS A 425 -6.26 -0.91 -13.58
CA HIS A 425 -6.33 -2.35 -13.44
C HIS A 425 -6.27 -2.96 -14.84
N ASN A 426 -5.30 -3.85 -15.09
CA ASN A 426 -5.15 -4.49 -16.39
C ASN A 426 -4.47 -5.86 -16.26
N MET A 427 -5.21 -6.91 -16.61
CA MET A 427 -4.74 -8.30 -16.58
C MET A 427 -4.28 -8.80 -17.96
N GLU A 428 -4.35 -7.97 -19.00
CA GLU A 428 -4.09 -8.36 -20.40
C GLU A 428 -2.75 -7.83 -20.93
N SER A 429 -2.43 -6.57 -20.61
CA SER A 429 -1.20 -5.93 -21.10
C SER A 429 -0.02 -6.17 -20.19
N TYR A 430 1.18 -5.91 -20.73
CA TYR A 430 2.40 -5.68 -19.96
C TYR A 430 2.72 -4.18 -20.00
N GLY A 431 3.57 -3.71 -19.09
CA GLY A 431 3.94 -2.30 -18.94
C GLY A 431 3.33 -1.63 -17.71
N GLY A 432 4.12 -0.77 -17.07
CA GLY A 432 3.67 0.01 -15.92
C GLY A 432 2.73 1.17 -16.28
N LYS A 433 2.07 1.73 -15.27
CA LYS A 433 1.14 2.86 -15.42
C LYS A 433 1.38 3.92 -14.34
N LEU A 434 1.66 5.14 -14.78
CA LEU A 434 1.62 6.34 -13.93
C LEU A 434 0.19 6.89 -13.86
N ILE A 435 -0.32 7.05 -12.64
CA ILE A 435 -1.58 7.73 -12.34
C ILE A 435 -1.21 9.04 -11.63
N VAL A 436 -1.70 10.17 -12.15
CA VAL A 436 -1.54 11.49 -11.51
C VAL A 436 -2.92 12.10 -11.35
N ALA A 437 -3.26 12.54 -10.15
CA ALA A 437 -4.55 13.16 -9.86
C ALA A 437 -4.43 14.29 -8.83
N GLU A 438 -5.24 15.33 -9.01
CA GLU A 438 -5.49 16.35 -7.99
C GLU A 438 -6.63 15.87 -7.09
N ILE A 439 -6.39 15.83 -5.78
CA ILE A 439 -7.34 15.35 -4.78
C ILE A 439 -7.42 16.30 -3.58
N PRO A 440 -8.56 16.33 -2.87
CA PRO A 440 -8.72 17.17 -1.69
C PRO A 440 -7.84 16.67 -0.53
N VAL A 441 -7.34 17.60 0.27
CA VAL A 441 -6.74 17.34 1.58
C VAL A 441 -7.88 17.14 2.56
N ILE A 442 -8.04 15.91 3.03
CA ILE A 442 -8.98 15.61 4.12
C ILE A 442 -8.33 16.07 5.42
N THR A 443 -8.93 17.09 6.05
CA THR A 443 -8.61 17.53 7.41
C THR A 443 -9.61 16.96 8.41
N ALA A 444 -9.30 17.02 9.71
CA ALA A 444 -10.26 16.65 10.75
C ALA A 444 -11.58 17.46 10.65
N ASP A 445 -11.49 18.69 10.14
CA ASP A 445 -12.63 19.61 9.93
C ASP A 445 -13.41 19.36 8.64
N TYR A 446 -12.99 18.42 7.78
CA TYR A 446 -13.70 18.14 6.52
C TYR A 446 -15.15 17.66 6.76
N LYS A 447 -15.45 17.08 7.94
CA LYS A 447 -16.81 16.70 8.34
C LYS A 447 -17.77 17.89 8.42
N THR A 448 -17.33 19.06 8.89
CA THR A 448 -18.23 20.21 9.07
C THR A 448 -18.67 20.83 7.75
N ASN A 449 -17.88 20.72 6.68
CA ASN A 449 -18.26 21.26 5.37
C ASN A 449 -19.20 20.35 4.57
N LEU A 450 -19.09 19.01 4.70
CA LEU A 450 -20.05 18.09 4.10
C LEU A 450 -21.41 18.16 4.83
N GLU A 451 -21.39 18.32 6.16
CA GLU A 451 -22.60 18.55 6.98
C GLU A 451 -23.19 19.96 6.77
N SER A 452 -22.38 20.97 6.42
CA SER A 452 -22.88 22.32 6.13
C SER A 452 -23.71 22.44 4.84
N ASN A 453 -23.54 21.48 3.91
CA ASN A 453 -24.37 21.37 2.71
C ASN A 453 -25.62 20.47 2.91
N GLU A 454 -25.77 19.85 4.08
CA GLU A 454 -26.93 19.05 4.51
C GLU A 454 -27.60 19.75 5.71
N ARG A 455 -27.98 21.04 5.54
CA ARG A 455 -28.71 21.78 6.58
C ARG A 455 -30.18 21.37 6.62
N PHE A 456 -30.45 20.14 7.03
CA PHE A 456 -31.76 19.63 7.47
C PHE A 456 -31.62 18.44 8.43
N ARG A 457 -30.73 18.54 9.43
CA ARG A 457 -30.66 17.57 10.54
C ARG A 457 -30.46 18.28 11.88
N GLU A 458 -31.51 18.95 12.35
CA GLU A 458 -31.60 19.33 13.75
C GLU A 458 -32.31 18.22 14.56
N ASN A 459 -31.74 17.99 15.74
CA ASN A 459 -32.27 17.23 16.88
C ASN A 459 -31.95 15.73 16.94
N LEU A 460 -30.72 15.40 17.34
CA LEU A 460 -30.40 14.26 18.23
C LEU A 460 -28.92 14.31 18.60
N HIS A 461 -28.54 15.35 19.34
CA HIS A 461 -27.26 15.39 20.05
C HIS A 461 -27.52 15.97 21.42
N ASP A 462 -28.15 15.17 22.28
CA ASP A 462 -27.91 15.32 23.70
C ASP A 462 -28.07 13.98 24.41
N SER A 463 -27.23 13.80 25.41
CA SER A 463 -27.14 12.64 26.29
C SER A 463 -26.41 11.42 25.74
N CYS A 464 -25.08 11.52 25.67
CA CYS A 464 -24.27 10.40 26.13
C CYS A 464 -22.97 10.91 26.75
N ARG A 465 -23.06 11.33 28.02
CA ARG A 465 -21.93 11.37 28.95
C ARG A 465 -22.43 10.93 30.32
N THR A 466 -21.61 10.08 30.96
CA THR A 466 -21.66 9.59 32.35
C THR A 466 -22.86 8.68 32.68
N SER A 467 -22.73 7.46 33.24
CA SER A 467 -21.82 7.00 34.29
C SER A 467 -21.79 5.47 34.39
N THR A 468 -20.73 4.96 34.99
CA THR A 468 -20.49 3.59 35.49
C THR A 468 -21.35 3.16 36.69
N SER A 469 -21.57 1.83 36.75
CA SER A 469 -21.69 0.92 37.91
C SER A 469 -22.92 0.89 38.87
N THR A 470 -23.34 -0.37 39.11
CA THR A 470 -23.88 -1.03 40.32
C THR A 470 -25.37 -0.94 40.73
N SER A 471 -26.02 -2.13 40.63
CA SER A 471 -26.91 -2.85 41.56
C SER A 471 -28.25 -2.29 42.10
N LEU A 472 -29.25 -3.21 42.01
CA LEU A 472 -30.40 -3.52 42.88
C LEU A 472 -31.66 -2.64 42.86
N ASP A 473 -32.75 -3.35 42.56
CA ASP A 473 -34.14 -3.30 43.02
C ASP A 473 -35.09 -2.10 42.77
N ASP A 474 -36.31 -2.56 42.46
CA ASP A 474 -37.64 -2.00 42.66
C ASP A 474 -38.40 -1.23 41.56
N GLU A 475 -39.47 -1.94 41.16
CA GLU A 475 -40.86 -1.51 40.95
C GLU A 475 -41.20 -0.67 39.71
N VAL A 476 -41.79 -1.31 38.68
CA VAL A 476 -43.22 -1.68 38.53
C VAL A 476 -44.04 -0.56 37.87
N CYS A 477 -44.54 -0.87 36.68
CA CYS A 477 -45.89 -0.48 36.26
C CYS A 477 -46.49 -1.65 35.46
N PHE A 478 -47.37 -2.40 36.13
CA PHE A 478 -48.19 -3.49 35.60
C PHE A 478 -49.20 -3.00 34.55
N LYS A 479 -49.52 -3.84 33.56
CA LYS A 479 -50.77 -4.63 33.56
C LYS A 479 -50.82 -5.64 32.41
N GLU A 480 -50.85 -6.91 32.80
CA GLU A 480 -51.41 -8.02 32.02
C GLU A 480 -52.93 -7.92 31.93
N GLN A 481 -53.49 -8.43 30.83
CA GLN A 481 -54.75 -9.15 30.84
C GLN A 481 -54.68 -10.23 29.75
N GLU A 482 -54.56 -11.49 30.20
CA GLU A 482 -54.92 -12.67 29.43
C GLU A 482 -56.43 -12.67 29.16
N GLU A 483 -56.83 -13.15 27.97
CA GLU A 483 -58.00 -14.02 27.81
C GLU A 483 -57.98 -14.64 26.40
N THR A 484 -57.79 -15.97 26.33
CA THR A 484 -58.24 -16.81 25.21
C THR A 484 -59.56 -17.47 25.59
N PRO A 485 -60.51 -17.64 24.64
CA PRO A 485 -60.75 -19.01 24.17
C PRO A 485 -61.04 -19.10 22.67
N GLY A 486 -60.65 -20.25 22.11
CA GLY A 486 -60.48 -20.45 20.67
C GLY A 486 -61.72 -20.50 19.81
N ARG A 487 -61.48 -20.34 18.50
CA ARG A 487 -62.31 -20.90 17.45
C ARG A 487 -61.43 -21.30 16.27
N ILE A 488 -61.42 -22.60 15.99
CA ILE A 488 -60.85 -23.21 14.80
C ILE A 488 -61.46 -22.52 13.57
N SER A 489 -60.61 -21.96 12.72
CA SER A 489 -60.94 -21.65 11.33
C SER A 489 -59.66 -21.75 10.53
N GLU A 490 -59.53 -22.90 9.87
CA GLU A 490 -58.56 -23.17 8.82
C GLU A 490 -58.57 -22.03 7.79
N LYS A 491 -57.51 -21.23 7.75
CA LYS A 491 -57.16 -20.47 6.56
C LYS A 491 -55.72 -20.81 6.19
N ARG A 492 -55.61 -21.58 5.11
CA ARG A 492 -54.40 -21.90 4.37
C ARG A 492 -53.57 -20.63 4.16
N LYS A 493 -52.52 -20.45 4.97
CA LYS A 493 -51.36 -19.63 4.58
C LYS A 493 -50.51 -20.52 3.69
N GLY A 494 -50.50 -20.25 2.39
CA GLY A 494 -49.43 -20.73 1.53
C GLY A 494 -48.12 -20.23 2.12
N LYS A 495 -47.28 -21.15 2.61
CA LYS A 495 -45.89 -20.85 2.88
C LYS A 495 -45.26 -20.55 1.52
N GLU A 496 -45.05 -19.27 1.24
CA GLU A 496 -44.06 -18.86 0.24
C GLU A 496 -42.75 -19.45 0.74
N GLN A 497 -42.32 -20.55 0.11
CA GLN A 497 -41.12 -21.27 0.52
C GLN A 497 -39.94 -20.34 0.27
N SER A 498 -39.33 -19.86 1.36
CA SER A 498 -38.03 -19.19 1.29
C SER A 498 -37.09 -20.07 0.45
N PRO A 499 -36.42 -19.51 -0.56
CA PRO A 499 -35.60 -20.31 -1.46
C PRO A 499 -34.55 -21.12 -0.70
N PRO A 500 -34.28 -22.37 -1.11
CA PRO A 500 -33.40 -23.26 -0.35
C PRO A 500 -31.99 -22.66 -0.30
N SER A 501 -31.43 -22.61 0.91
CA SER A 501 -30.03 -22.23 1.11
C SER A 501 -29.09 -23.32 0.63
N PHE A 502 -27.90 -22.96 0.20
CA PHE A 502 -26.83 -23.88 -0.19
C PHE A 502 -25.47 -23.40 0.33
N TYR A 503 -24.48 -24.27 0.28
CA TYR A 503 -23.10 -23.96 0.67
C TYR A 503 -22.22 -23.90 -0.57
N ALA A 504 -21.33 -22.92 -0.62
CA ALA A 504 -20.31 -22.81 -1.65
C ALA A 504 -19.06 -22.13 -1.09
N GLU A 505 -17.91 -22.49 -1.64
CA GLU A 505 -16.64 -21.90 -1.25
C GLU A 505 -16.46 -20.55 -1.95
N MET A 506 -16.15 -19.51 -1.17
CA MET A 506 -15.76 -18.19 -1.65
C MET A 506 -14.55 -17.77 -0.84
N MET A 507 -13.44 -17.41 -1.50
CA MET A 507 -12.20 -17.05 -0.80
C MET A 507 -11.67 -18.15 0.14
N TYR A 508 -11.84 -19.43 -0.21
CA TYR A 508 -11.53 -20.60 0.63
C TYR A 508 -12.38 -20.75 1.90
N ASP A 509 -13.36 -19.88 2.11
CA ASP A 509 -14.28 -19.94 3.22
C ASP A 509 -15.62 -20.53 2.77
N ASN A 510 -16.24 -21.35 3.63
CA ASN A 510 -17.50 -22.00 3.31
C ASN A 510 -18.68 -21.07 3.65
N PHE A 511 -19.19 -20.37 2.65
CA PHE A 511 -20.31 -19.43 2.79
C PHE A 511 -21.66 -20.15 2.74
N THR A 512 -22.64 -19.61 3.45
CA THR A 512 -24.05 -19.99 3.29
C THR A 512 -24.72 -19.01 2.34
N PHE A 513 -25.31 -19.51 1.25
CA PHE A 513 -25.90 -18.72 0.19
C PHE A 513 -27.40 -18.96 0.04
N VAL A 514 -28.10 -17.95 -0.47
CA VAL A 514 -29.47 -18.03 -0.98
C VAL A 514 -29.53 -17.40 -2.38
N PRO A 515 -30.08 -18.09 -3.40
CA PRO A 515 -30.10 -17.59 -4.77
C PRO A 515 -31.17 -16.50 -4.97
N LEU A 516 -30.89 -15.55 -5.87
CA LEU A 516 -31.83 -14.49 -6.26
C LEU A 516 -32.76 -14.95 -7.39
N TRP A 517 -34.04 -15.16 -7.06
CA TRP A 517 -35.08 -15.55 -8.04
C TRP A 517 -35.91 -14.38 -8.57
N GLY A 518 -36.07 -14.31 -9.88
CA GLY A 518 -36.92 -13.32 -10.54
C GLY A 518 -36.27 -11.93 -10.62
N GLU A 519 -37.11 -10.93 -10.90
CA GLU A 519 -36.73 -9.53 -11.09
C GLU A 519 -36.53 -8.78 -9.77
N LYS A 520 -37.30 -9.10 -8.74
CA LYS A 520 -37.26 -8.43 -7.44
C LYS A 520 -37.49 -9.42 -6.33
N GLY A 521 -36.95 -9.14 -5.15
CA GLY A 521 -37.19 -9.97 -3.98
C GLY A 521 -36.59 -9.40 -2.70
N GLU A 522 -37.02 -9.99 -1.60
CA GLU A 522 -36.46 -9.77 -0.27
C GLU A 522 -35.87 -11.10 0.21
N LEU A 523 -34.60 -11.11 0.60
CA LEU A 523 -33.88 -12.30 1.02
C LEU A 523 -33.28 -12.11 2.41
N GLN A 524 -33.17 -13.22 3.14
CA GLN A 524 -32.45 -13.31 4.40
C GLN A 524 -31.63 -14.59 4.43
N VAL A 525 -30.40 -14.52 4.92
CA VAL A 525 -29.54 -15.68 5.18
C VAL A 525 -28.70 -15.41 6.43
N CYS A 526 -28.48 -16.43 7.26
CA CYS A 526 -27.71 -16.30 8.50
C CYS A 526 -26.64 -17.39 8.61
N ALA A 527 -25.50 -17.05 9.19
CA ALA A 527 -24.47 -17.98 9.65
C ALA A 527 -23.97 -17.52 11.03
N ASN A 528 -23.95 -18.45 11.98
CA ASN A 528 -23.58 -18.18 13.37
C ASN A 528 -24.35 -16.98 13.97
N SER A 529 -23.65 -15.88 14.29
CA SER A 529 -24.24 -14.68 14.88
C SER A 529 -24.67 -13.62 13.86
N LEU A 530 -24.25 -13.78 12.60
CA LEU A 530 -24.52 -12.83 11.52
C LEU A 530 -25.72 -13.27 10.67
N CYS A 531 -26.65 -12.34 10.45
CA CYS A 531 -27.75 -12.41 9.53
C CYS A 531 -27.63 -11.25 8.52
N CYS A 532 -27.70 -11.60 7.25
CA CYS A 532 -27.65 -10.70 6.12
C CYS A 532 -29.00 -10.63 5.44
N TYR A 533 -29.37 -9.45 5.00
CA TYR A 533 -30.65 -9.14 4.40
C TYR A 533 -30.45 -8.35 3.12
N LEU A 534 -31.27 -8.64 2.11
CA LEU A 534 -31.18 -8.00 0.81
C LEU A 534 -32.56 -7.71 0.26
N ASN A 535 -32.80 -6.45 -0.07
CA ASN A 535 -33.86 -6.05 -0.99
C ASN A 535 -33.23 -5.72 -2.32
N TYR A 536 -33.73 -6.30 -3.40
CA TYR A 536 -33.17 -6.07 -4.74
C TYR A 536 -34.23 -5.92 -5.82
N GLN A 537 -33.85 -5.22 -6.89
CA GLN A 537 -34.60 -5.11 -8.12
C GLN A 537 -33.62 -5.08 -9.31
N LYS A 538 -33.73 -6.06 -10.20
CA LYS A 538 -32.98 -6.14 -11.46
C LYS A 538 -33.65 -5.23 -12.49
N ALA A 539 -32.86 -4.47 -13.25
CA ALA A 539 -33.38 -3.63 -14.32
C ALA A 539 -33.98 -4.45 -15.48
N LEU A 540 -33.36 -5.60 -15.77
CA LEU A 540 -33.77 -6.58 -16.77
C LEU A 540 -33.44 -7.98 -16.26
N LEU A 541 -34.26 -8.98 -16.62
CA LEU A 541 -33.90 -10.37 -16.43
C LEU A 541 -32.72 -10.71 -17.32
N THR A 542 -31.67 -11.24 -16.70
CA THR A 542 -30.53 -11.85 -17.37
C THR A 542 -30.49 -13.33 -17.03
N ASP A 543 -29.81 -14.12 -17.85
CA ASP A 543 -29.53 -15.52 -17.54
C ASP A 543 -28.46 -15.66 -16.46
N GLU A 544 -27.92 -14.56 -15.91
CA GLU A 544 -26.89 -14.60 -14.88
C GLU A 544 -27.49 -14.99 -13.52
N LEU A 545 -26.83 -15.94 -12.85
CA LEU A 545 -27.17 -16.32 -11.49
C LEU A 545 -26.47 -15.39 -10.49
N TYR A 546 -27.24 -14.89 -9.53
CA TYR A 546 -26.74 -14.14 -8.37
C TYR A 546 -27.17 -14.83 -7.08
N ALA A 547 -26.38 -14.67 -6.03
CA ALA A 547 -26.69 -15.17 -4.70
C ALA A 547 -26.33 -14.16 -3.61
N LEU A 548 -27.11 -14.17 -2.52
CA LEU A 548 -26.76 -13.52 -1.26
C LEU A 548 -26.04 -14.53 -0.37
N GLY A 549 -24.81 -14.23 0.01
CA GLY A 549 -23.97 -15.04 0.90
C GLY A 549 -23.73 -14.41 2.25
N VAL A 550 -23.54 -15.26 3.26
CA VAL A 550 -23.11 -14.88 4.61
C VAL A 550 -21.98 -15.77 5.12
N PHE A 551 -21.02 -15.14 5.81
CA PHE A 551 -19.95 -15.82 6.54
C PHE A 551 -19.66 -15.10 7.86
N ASP A 552 -19.44 -15.87 8.92
CA ASP A 552 -19.10 -15.39 10.26
C ASP A 552 -18.13 -16.40 10.89
N GLY A 553 -16.83 -16.21 10.68
CA GLY A 553 -15.84 -17.24 11.02
C GLY A 553 -14.39 -16.82 10.83
N LEU A 554 -13.49 -17.71 11.23
CA LEU A 554 -12.04 -17.53 11.11
C LEU A 554 -11.57 -17.98 9.73
N HIS A 555 -11.03 -17.05 8.94
CA HIS A 555 -10.31 -17.35 7.72
C HIS A 555 -8.90 -17.86 8.08
N THR A 556 -8.43 -18.90 7.39
CA THR A 556 -7.15 -19.58 7.74
C THR A 556 -6.22 -19.85 6.56
N VAL A 557 -6.66 -19.62 5.32
CA VAL A 557 -5.90 -19.97 4.13
C VAL A 557 -5.11 -18.75 3.65
N HIS A 558 -3.78 -18.85 3.58
CA HIS A 558 -2.92 -17.70 3.24
C HIS A 558 -2.95 -16.54 4.28
N GLY A 559 -3.52 -16.77 5.47
CA GLY A 559 -3.53 -15.83 6.58
C GLY A 559 -4.52 -16.27 7.64
N THR A 560 -4.42 -15.75 8.87
CA THR A 560 -5.37 -16.05 9.94
C THR A 560 -6.02 -14.76 10.42
N TYR A 561 -7.33 -14.65 10.21
CA TYR A 561 -8.10 -13.47 10.57
C TYR A 561 -9.62 -13.71 10.56
N TYR A 562 -10.37 -13.10 11.47
CA TYR A 562 -11.81 -13.32 11.64
C TYR A 562 -12.69 -12.40 10.79
N VAL A 563 -13.55 -12.97 9.95
CA VAL A 563 -14.37 -12.22 9.00
C VAL A 563 -15.86 -12.39 9.31
N GLN A 564 -16.58 -11.27 9.26
CA GLN A 564 -18.02 -11.21 9.13
C GLN A 564 -18.36 -10.63 7.76
N ALA A 565 -19.04 -11.35 6.89
CA ALA A 565 -19.31 -10.88 5.53
C ALA A 565 -20.77 -11.11 5.12
N CYS A 566 -21.39 -10.07 4.57
CA CYS A 566 -22.63 -10.16 3.79
C CYS A 566 -22.29 -9.80 2.34
N ALA A 567 -22.57 -10.67 1.36
CA ALA A 567 -22.15 -10.43 -0.01
C ALA A 567 -23.23 -10.83 -1.03
N LEU A 568 -23.66 -9.88 -1.86
CA LEU A 568 -24.40 -10.13 -3.09
C LEU A 568 -23.40 -10.33 -4.22
N VAL A 569 -23.34 -11.51 -4.82
CA VAL A 569 -22.32 -11.87 -5.82
C VAL A 569 -22.93 -12.45 -7.09
N LYS A 570 -22.33 -12.17 -8.24
CA LYS A 570 -22.54 -12.92 -9.49
C LYS A 570 -21.84 -14.29 -9.37
N CYS A 571 -22.55 -15.35 -9.71
CA CYS A 571 -21.96 -16.69 -9.77
C CYS A 571 -21.22 -16.92 -11.10
N GLY A 572 -20.19 -17.76 -11.09
CA GLY A 572 -19.38 -18.05 -12.30
C GLY A 572 -20.14 -18.75 -13.42
N GLY A 573 -21.27 -19.37 -13.10
CA GLY A 573 -22.21 -19.94 -14.05
C GLY A 573 -23.58 -20.17 -13.42
N LEU A 574 -24.39 -21.01 -14.04
CA LEU A 574 -25.77 -21.29 -13.59
C LEU A 574 -25.85 -22.31 -12.44
N SER A 575 -24.72 -22.94 -12.07
CA SER A 575 -24.65 -23.89 -10.96
C SER A 575 -24.37 -23.16 -9.65
N PHE A 576 -25.09 -23.52 -8.59
CA PHE A 576 -24.89 -22.96 -7.24
C PHE A 576 -23.46 -23.12 -6.73
N SER A 577 -22.77 -24.19 -7.12
CA SER A 577 -21.36 -24.43 -6.76
C SER A 577 -20.38 -23.43 -7.35
N THR A 578 -20.82 -22.56 -8.27
CA THR A 578 -19.98 -21.53 -8.91
C THR A 578 -20.12 -20.16 -8.24
N CYS A 579 -21.04 -20.02 -7.28
CA CYS A 579 -21.17 -18.79 -6.50
C CYS A 579 -19.97 -18.68 -5.55
N GLY A 580 -19.22 -17.59 -5.66
CA GLY A 580 -17.95 -17.40 -4.96
C GLY A 580 -16.70 -17.60 -5.82
N GLN A 581 -16.85 -18.07 -7.06
CA GLN A 581 -15.75 -18.11 -8.03
C GLN A 581 -15.37 -16.72 -8.53
N GLU A 582 -14.15 -16.59 -9.06
CA GLU A 582 -13.68 -15.35 -9.66
C GLU A 582 -14.41 -15.05 -10.97
N VAL A 583 -15.04 -13.88 -11.03
CA VAL A 583 -15.81 -13.40 -12.18
C VAL A 583 -15.43 -11.96 -12.47
N THR A 584 -15.20 -11.62 -13.74
CA THR A 584 -14.74 -10.29 -14.16
C THR A 584 -15.73 -9.55 -15.03
N ASP A 585 -16.70 -10.25 -15.62
CA ASP A 585 -17.79 -9.69 -16.42
C ASP A 585 -19.14 -9.83 -15.73
N ALA A 586 -20.03 -8.87 -15.94
CA ALA A 586 -21.43 -8.94 -15.55
C ALA A 586 -22.26 -8.03 -16.45
N THR A 587 -23.54 -8.36 -16.62
CA THR A 587 -24.49 -7.61 -17.42
C THR A 587 -25.70 -7.11 -16.62
N ALA A 588 -26.06 -7.77 -15.52
CA ALA A 588 -27.22 -7.37 -14.72
C ALA A 588 -26.96 -6.06 -13.96
N LEU A 589 -27.81 -5.06 -14.21
CA LEU A 589 -27.91 -3.86 -13.38
C LEU A 589 -28.90 -4.14 -12.24
N ILE A 590 -28.45 -3.95 -11.01
CA ILE A 590 -29.22 -4.32 -9.81
C ILE A 590 -29.31 -3.10 -8.88
N ASP A 591 -30.53 -2.68 -8.61
CA ASP A 591 -30.83 -1.78 -7.49
C ASP A 591 -30.89 -2.64 -6.23
N PHE A 592 -30.21 -2.24 -5.17
CA PHE A 592 -30.19 -3.03 -3.94
C PHE A 592 -30.09 -2.20 -2.67
N GLN A 593 -30.57 -2.80 -1.59
CA GLN A 593 -30.28 -2.45 -0.22
C GLN A 593 -29.82 -3.72 0.50
N LEU A 594 -28.56 -3.76 0.91
CA LEU A 594 -27.91 -4.85 1.64
C LEU A 594 -27.67 -4.38 3.07
N TRP A 595 -28.03 -5.20 4.07
CA TRP A 595 -27.73 -4.89 5.46
C TRP A 595 -27.47 -6.13 6.30
N GLY A 596 -26.74 -5.96 7.41
CA GLY A 596 -26.43 -7.05 8.33
C GLY A 596 -26.22 -6.56 9.76
N ASN A 597 -26.48 -7.43 10.73
CA ASN A 597 -26.26 -7.19 12.16
C ASN A 597 -24.78 -7.42 12.53
N MET A 598 -23.89 -6.62 11.95
CA MET A 598 -22.45 -6.73 12.15
C MET A 598 -22.08 -6.55 13.63
N SER A 599 -21.16 -7.36 14.14
CA SER A 599 -20.67 -7.30 15.53
C SER A 599 -19.41 -6.44 15.69
N THR A 600 -18.86 -5.95 14.57
CA THR A 600 -17.66 -5.11 14.53
C THR A 600 -17.98 -3.73 13.95
N PRO A 601 -17.34 -2.65 14.44
CA PRO A 601 -17.44 -1.33 13.81
C PRO A 601 -16.56 -1.18 12.57
N TYR A 602 -15.68 -2.15 12.28
CA TYR A 602 -14.74 -2.11 11.15
C TYR A 602 -15.32 -2.82 9.93
N ILE A 603 -16.11 -2.08 9.16
CA ILE A 603 -16.88 -2.59 8.03
C ILE A 603 -16.43 -1.87 6.76
N PHE A 604 -16.02 -2.64 5.78
CA PHE A 604 -15.50 -2.20 4.48
C PHE A 604 -16.60 -2.39 3.43
N PRO A 605 -17.18 -1.29 2.90
CA PRO A 605 -18.22 -1.37 1.87
C PRO A 605 -17.60 -1.65 0.50
N LEU A 606 -17.79 -2.86 -0.01
CA LEU A 606 -17.27 -3.30 -1.30
C LEU A 606 -18.37 -3.15 -2.37
N LEU A 607 -18.02 -2.57 -3.51
CA LEU A 607 -18.91 -2.46 -4.67
C LEU A 607 -18.09 -2.49 -5.96
N LEU A 608 -18.17 -3.61 -6.67
CA LEU A 608 -17.41 -3.85 -7.89
C LEU A 608 -18.37 -4.19 -9.04
N THR A 609 -18.11 -3.58 -10.18
CA THR A 609 -18.88 -3.78 -11.41
C THR A 609 -18.01 -4.37 -12.53
N SER A 610 -18.67 -4.82 -13.59
CA SER A 610 -18.11 -5.47 -14.76
C SER A 610 -16.84 -4.78 -15.28
N GLY A 611 -15.83 -5.57 -15.63
CA GLY A 611 -14.51 -5.08 -16.01
C GLY A 611 -13.64 -4.64 -14.84
N ILE A 612 -13.95 -5.06 -13.60
CA ILE A 612 -13.24 -4.65 -12.38
C ILE A 612 -13.24 -3.12 -12.23
N THR A 613 -14.42 -2.55 -12.43
CA THR A 613 -14.66 -1.11 -12.29
C THR A 613 -15.27 -0.83 -10.92
N LEU A 614 -14.91 0.30 -10.33
CA LEU A 614 -15.38 0.69 -9.01
C LEU A 614 -16.65 1.53 -9.09
N ASP A 615 -17.51 1.37 -8.09
CA ASP A 615 -18.67 2.22 -7.87
C ASP A 615 -18.73 2.64 -6.38
N PHE A 616 -19.57 3.61 -6.05
CA PHE A 616 -19.82 4.07 -4.69
C PHE A 616 -21.28 3.85 -4.35
N ALA A 617 -21.58 3.43 -3.12
CA ALA A 617 -22.95 3.37 -2.65
C ALA A 617 -23.54 4.78 -2.50
N ASP A 618 -24.85 4.88 -2.75
CA ASP A 618 -25.57 6.15 -2.63
C ASP A 618 -25.82 6.46 -1.14
N HIS A 619 -26.10 5.43 -0.35
CA HIS A 619 -26.26 5.52 1.09
C HIS A 619 -25.62 4.34 1.79
N MET A 620 -25.01 4.60 2.95
CA MET A 620 -24.47 3.57 3.83
C MET A 620 -24.39 4.07 5.27
N GLY A 621 -24.29 3.14 6.22
CA GLY A 621 -24.06 3.46 7.63
C GLY A 621 -24.88 2.60 8.59
N TRP A 622 -24.91 3.02 9.86
CA TRP A 622 -25.65 2.32 10.90
C TRP A 622 -27.10 2.79 11.01
N LYS A 623 -28.04 1.85 11.06
CA LYS A 623 -29.46 2.09 11.34
C LYS A 623 -30.04 0.88 12.08
N ASN A 624 -30.70 1.12 13.23
CA ASN A 624 -31.37 0.07 14.01
C ASN A 624 -30.47 -1.17 14.26
N ASN A 625 -29.24 -0.97 14.73
CA ASN A 625 -28.23 -2.01 14.97
C ASN A 625 -27.82 -2.84 13.74
N HIS A 626 -28.15 -2.39 12.53
CA HIS A 626 -27.67 -2.98 11.30
C HIS A 626 -26.80 -1.96 10.56
N TYR A 627 -25.72 -2.43 9.96
CA TYR A 627 -24.99 -1.65 8.97
C TYR A 627 -25.61 -1.93 7.61
N PHE A 628 -25.87 -0.89 6.82
CA PHE A 628 -26.46 -1.03 5.50
C PHE A 628 -25.61 -0.36 4.41
N LEU A 629 -25.82 -0.82 3.19
CA LEU A 629 -25.25 -0.34 1.94
C LEU A 629 -26.37 -0.38 0.89
N SER A 630 -26.61 0.72 0.18
CA SER A 630 -27.60 0.75 -0.89
C SER A 630 -27.11 1.47 -2.13
N LYS A 631 -27.51 0.95 -3.29
CA LYS A 631 -27.24 1.54 -4.59
C LYS A 631 -28.49 1.48 -5.45
N ASN A 632 -28.86 2.62 -6.01
CA ASN A 632 -29.83 2.72 -7.08
C ASN A 632 -29.07 2.74 -8.40
N ARG A 633 -29.23 1.67 -9.17
CA ARG A 633 -28.65 1.43 -10.48
C ARG A 633 -27.13 1.50 -10.47
N THR A 634 -26.49 0.34 -10.47
CA THR A 634 -25.06 0.22 -10.68
C THR A 634 -24.63 0.86 -12.01
N SER A 635 -23.43 1.44 -12.02
CA SER A 635 -22.85 2.09 -13.21
C SER A 635 -22.60 1.11 -14.38
N ALA A 636 -22.34 -0.16 -14.07
CA ALA A 636 -22.27 -1.28 -15.01
C ALA A 636 -22.81 -2.56 -14.34
N GLY A 637 -22.76 -3.70 -15.03
CA GLY A 637 -23.23 -4.97 -14.47
C GLY A 637 -22.56 -5.28 -13.12
N LEU A 638 -23.34 -5.69 -12.13
CA LEU A 638 -22.84 -5.91 -10.77
C LEU A 638 -21.99 -7.19 -10.69
N LEU A 639 -20.74 -7.12 -10.21
CA LEU A 639 -19.97 -8.32 -9.87
C LEU A 639 -20.22 -8.70 -8.41
N THR A 640 -20.09 -7.72 -7.51
CA THR A 640 -20.22 -7.92 -6.07
C THR A 640 -20.62 -6.62 -5.38
N ALA A 641 -21.50 -6.75 -4.40
CA ALA A 641 -21.78 -5.73 -3.39
C ALA A 641 -21.69 -6.40 -2.02
N ALA A 642 -20.81 -5.94 -1.14
CA ALA A 642 -20.58 -6.61 0.13
C ALA A 642 -20.31 -5.67 1.30
N LEU A 643 -20.70 -6.14 2.49
CA LEU A 643 -20.28 -5.63 3.78
C LEU A 643 -19.19 -6.57 4.29
N TYR A 644 -17.93 -6.17 4.18
CA TYR A 644 -16.80 -6.98 4.65
C TYR A 644 -16.35 -6.46 6.01
N GLY A 645 -16.59 -7.21 7.08
CA GLY A 645 -16.30 -6.85 8.46
C GLY A 645 -15.09 -7.59 9.01
N ARG A 646 -14.20 -6.86 9.68
CA ARG A 646 -13.05 -7.44 10.40
C ARG A 646 -13.29 -7.37 11.90
N TRP A 647 -13.26 -8.53 12.56
CA TRP A 647 -13.38 -8.61 14.02
C TRP A 647 -12.01 -8.90 14.63
N TYR A 648 -11.17 -7.87 14.69
CA TYR A 648 -9.77 -7.99 15.06
C TYR A 648 -9.52 -8.65 16.43
N GLU A 649 -10.42 -8.46 17.39
CA GLU A 649 -10.33 -9.08 18.72
C GLU A 649 -10.53 -10.61 18.71
N LYS A 650 -10.95 -11.19 17.58
CA LYS A 650 -11.17 -12.63 17.37
C LYS A 650 -10.16 -13.26 16.40
N ASP A 651 -9.19 -12.50 15.90
CA ASP A 651 -8.16 -13.02 14.99
C ASP A 651 -7.32 -14.14 15.60
#